data_AF-A0AAD2H3W8-F1
#
_entry.id   AF-A0AAD2H3W8-F1
#
_cell.length_a   1.000
_cell.length_b   1.000
_cell.length_c   1.000
_cell.angle_alpha   90.00
_cell.angle_beta   90.00
_cell.angle_gamma   90.00
#
_symmetry.space_group_name_H-M   'P 1'
#
loop_
_entity.id
_entity.type
_entity.pdbx_description
1 polymer ?
#
loop_
_entity_poly.entity_id
_entity_poly.type
_entity_poly.pdbx_seq_one_letter_code
_entity_poly.pdbx_strand_id
1 'polypeptide(L)'
;MWSSALLLLVACATHAHLAQALVAPAHAAREAAQGTGLAARATAGPKTVIVQMFQWSWDSVAAECTSFLGPAGYGYVQVSPPQEHITGPQWWTDYQPVSYILTSKRGNQQQFQSMVSTCHSAGVKVIADTIFNHMSSASSGTGVAGSTFTHYGYPAVSYSNSDFHHCGLEPNDDIVNYTNRLEVQTCQLDGLADLATNTTHVQQTLAGFANHLLSLGVDGLRLDASKHIATTEIATILGLLSSKPYITQEVIWGPGEPIQPTEYVTNGDVQEFRYTSALMSAFLGGGISSLQNLDNRGWVSGSQANIFVANHDTERSNPATSLNINSPSNTYITATIFSLAHPYGSPTILSSYSFTAYDDGAPNGNAGVCSATGGASGWLCQHRFIAFTGMVGWRNQVGSAGMVNWIAPSSQQIAFGRGTAGFVAINNADSAWTATFTTSLPNNAYCDVISGSSKGGACTGAGYTVSGGTFTATVSPRSAIALHTGQLGTGSAGSGSGGSSAPSNVAVTFAETATTVFGENIFIVGSIPQLGSWAPASSVRSSHYFRDSHYIILPDRTVLCKLSRLERHPQSPREHLLPVQVHPQRNGRQRTCVFQSYLSRRSTFFADPVGVGPKQVVHDGGLGNTDGIEFVALRARRLLCALFAFSPTLARFVYISQNVLLGKVSTVGAASALVGQAAACSHEGELAMRRMRASELIVVSSA
;
A
#
# COMPACT_ATOMS: atom_id res chain seq x y z
N MET A 1 82.84 -35.01 30.76
CA MET A 1 82.71 -35.33 32.19
C MET A 1 81.22 -35.39 32.51
N TRP A 2 80.49 -36.48 32.72
CA TRP A 2 80.64 -37.94 32.78
C TRP A 2 79.34 -38.48 32.11
N SER A 3 79.42 -39.32 31.06
CA SER A 3 79.12 -40.79 31.07
C SER A 3 77.62 -41.13 31.19
N SER A 4 76.95 -42.06 30.49
CA SER A 4 77.23 -43.04 29.41
C SER A 4 75.88 -43.75 29.11
N ALA A 5 75.54 -44.05 27.84
CA ALA A 5 75.35 -45.40 27.24
C ALA A 5 74.10 -46.22 27.71
N LEU A 6 73.45 -47.16 26.99
CA LEU A 6 73.55 -47.83 25.68
C LEU A 6 72.26 -48.67 25.45
N LEU A 7 71.99 -49.00 24.18
CA LEU A 7 71.12 -50.01 23.52
C LEU A 7 70.54 -51.23 24.30
N LEU A 8 69.33 -51.69 23.90
CA LEU A 8 69.00 -53.00 23.25
C LEU A 8 67.46 -53.08 23.00
N LEU A 9 66.90 -53.19 21.78
CA LEU A 9 66.71 -54.34 20.85
C LEU A 9 65.58 -55.34 21.20
N VAL A 10 64.78 -55.67 20.16
CA VAL A 10 63.91 -56.85 19.90
C VAL A 10 62.38 -56.66 19.99
N ALA A 11 61.71 -57.21 18.97
CA ALA A 11 60.36 -56.98 18.50
C ALA A 11 59.35 -58.08 18.87
N CYS A 12 58.06 -57.74 18.70
CA CYS A 12 56.86 -58.58 18.48
C CYS A 12 56.27 -59.41 19.64
N ALA A 13 55.08 -59.00 20.13
CA ALA A 13 53.85 -59.80 20.10
C ALA A 13 52.62 -59.03 20.64
N THR A 14 51.66 -58.78 19.75
CA THR A 14 50.18 -58.81 19.87
C THR A 14 49.41 -58.22 21.09
N HIS A 15 48.58 -57.21 20.75
CA HIS A 15 47.19 -56.93 21.18
C HIS A 15 46.83 -56.71 22.66
N ALA A 16 46.64 -55.44 23.03
CA ALA A 16 45.57 -55.02 23.96
C ALA A 16 45.08 -53.60 23.60
N HIS A 17 43.76 -53.44 23.61
CA HIS A 17 43.03 -52.25 23.18
C HIS A 17 43.05 -51.08 24.20
N LEU A 18 42.72 -49.88 23.67
CA LEU A 18 42.13 -48.69 24.30
C LEU A 18 43.05 -47.76 25.13
N ALA A 19 43.43 -46.63 24.54
CA ALA A 19 42.78 -45.31 24.76
C ALA A 19 43.69 -44.14 24.30
N GLN A 20 43.12 -43.25 23.47
CA GLN A 20 43.25 -41.77 23.37
C GLN A 20 44.55 -41.10 23.87
N ALA A 21 45.13 -40.06 23.26
CA ALA A 21 44.88 -39.26 22.06
C ALA A 21 46.15 -38.42 21.85
N LEU A 22 46.59 -38.25 20.60
CA LEU A 22 47.72 -37.38 20.22
C LEU A 22 47.25 -35.96 19.94
N VAL A 23 48.01 -34.99 20.44
CA VAL A 23 47.86 -33.55 20.22
C VAL A 23 48.92 -33.09 19.21
N ALA A 24 48.48 -32.17 18.33
CA ALA A 24 49.20 -31.21 17.47
C ALA A 24 49.24 -31.52 15.95
N PRO A 25 49.29 -30.50 15.05
CA PRO A 25 48.90 -29.08 15.20
C PRO A 25 47.90 -28.61 14.11
N ALA A 26 46.91 -27.81 14.54
CA ALA A 26 45.88 -27.22 13.68
C ALA A 26 46.29 -25.82 13.18
N HIS A 27 47.32 -25.69 12.35
CA HIS A 27 47.74 -24.37 11.80
C HIS A 27 47.84 -24.30 10.27
N ALA A 28 47.37 -25.31 9.53
CA ALA A 28 47.37 -25.29 8.06
C ALA A 28 45.97 -25.50 7.42
N ALA A 29 44.89 -25.28 8.18
CA ALA A 29 43.51 -25.47 7.70
C ALA A 29 42.61 -24.25 7.96
N ARG A 30 43.16 -23.02 7.88
CA ARG A 30 42.40 -21.77 8.09
C ARG A 30 42.30 -20.84 6.88
N GLU A 31 42.66 -21.30 5.68
CA GLU A 31 42.54 -20.51 4.43
C GLU A 31 41.64 -21.17 3.35
N ALA A 32 40.67 -21.99 3.76
CA ALA A 32 39.67 -22.53 2.84
C ALA A 32 38.27 -22.50 3.48
N ALA A 33 37.82 -21.31 3.91
CA ALA A 33 36.43 -21.07 4.28
C ALA A 33 36.04 -19.59 4.03
N GLN A 34 36.42 -19.03 2.88
CA GLN A 34 35.76 -17.84 2.33
C GLN A 34 34.88 -18.25 1.17
N GLY A 35 33.70 -18.74 1.54
CA GLY A 35 32.53 -18.89 0.68
C GLY A 35 31.33 -18.33 1.41
N THR A 36 31.37 -17.05 1.81
CA THR A 36 30.25 -16.36 2.46
C THR A 36 29.25 -15.91 1.40
N GLY A 37 28.56 -16.86 0.78
CA GLY A 37 27.23 -16.59 0.26
C GLY A 37 26.28 -16.51 1.45
N LEU A 38 25.69 -15.35 1.72
CA LEU A 38 24.54 -15.26 2.61
C LEU A 38 23.47 -16.22 2.05
N ALA A 39 23.17 -17.30 2.76
CA ALA A 39 22.07 -18.19 2.40
C ALA A 39 20.79 -17.37 2.26
N ALA A 40 19.97 -17.66 1.24
CA ALA A 40 18.81 -16.83 0.88
C ALA A 40 17.87 -16.60 2.08
N ARG A 41 17.71 -15.33 2.47
CA ARG A 41 16.78 -14.88 3.52
C ARG A 41 15.40 -14.60 2.91
N ALA A 42 14.86 -15.62 2.24
CA ALA A 42 13.59 -15.57 1.49
C ALA A 42 12.44 -16.24 2.27
N THR A 43 11.20 -16.04 1.82
CA THR A 43 10.05 -16.73 2.42
C THR A 43 10.19 -18.25 2.28
N ALA A 44 10.08 -18.98 3.39
CA ALA A 44 10.18 -20.43 3.41
C ALA A 44 8.80 -21.10 3.50
N GLY A 45 8.59 -22.15 2.69
CA GLY A 45 7.38 -22.98 2.67
C GLY A 45 6.40 -22.67 1.53
N PRO A 46 5.28 -23.41 1.44
CA PRO A 46 4.33 -23.27 0.32
C PRO A 46 3.42 -22.04 0.42
N LYS A 47 3.31 -21.41 1.60
CA LYS A 47 2.49 -20.20 1.83
C LYS A 47 3.40 -18.97 1.84
N THR A 48 3.36 -18.18 0.77
CA THR A 48 4.28 -17.03 0.58
C THR A 48 3.60 -15.67 0.66
N VAL A 49 2.26 -15.62 0.76
CA VAL A 49 1.54 -14.35 0.87
C VAL A 49 1.73 -13.75 2.27
N ILE A 50 2.16 -12.50 2.30
CA ILE A 50 2.33 -11.68 3.51
C ILE A 50 1.08 -10.78 3.65
N VAL A 51 0.57 -10.61 4.86
CA VAL A 51 -0.37 -9.53 5.17
C VAL A 51 0.31 -8.50 6.08
N GLN A 52 0.36 -7.23 5.66
CA GLN A 52 0.81 -6.12 6.51
C GLN A 52 -0.37 -5.63 7.35
N MET A 53 -0.41 -6.00 8.63
CA MET A 53 -1.43 -5.55 9.59
C MET A 53 -0.99 -4.23 10.23
N PHE A 54 -1.11 -3.16 9.45
CA PHE A 54 -0.59 -1.84 9.79
C PHE A 54 -1.30 -1.23 11.01
N GLN A 55 -0.55 -0.96 12.08
CA GLN A 55 -0.97 -0.34 13.34
C GLN A 55 -1.99 -1.11 14.19
N TRP A 56 -2.26 -2.37 13.86
CA TRP A 56 -3.11 -3.24 14.69
C TRP A 56 -2.45 -3.47 16.07
N SER A 57 -3.25 -3.51 17.13
CA SER A 57 -2.76 -4.00 18.43
C SER A 57 -2.37 -5.48 18.34
N TRP A 58 -1.42 -5.92 19.17
CA TRP A 58 -0.94 -7.30 19.11
C TRP A 58 -1.98 -8.33 19.49
N ASP A 59 -2.87 -8.00 20.44
CA ASP A 59 -4.00 -8.87 20.80
C ASP A 59 -4.97 -9.04 19.61
N SER A 60 -5.22 -7.97 18.84
CA SER A 60 -6.05 -8.05 17.64
C SER A 60 -5.38 -8.86 16.53
N VAL A 61 -4.07 -8.72 16.34
CA VAL A 61 -3.32 -9.56 15.39
C VAL A 61 -3.38 -11.03 15.79
N ALA A 62 -3.18 -11.36 17.08
CA ALA A 62 -3.25 -12.72 17.59
C ALA A 62 -4.62 -13.37 17.32
N ALA A 63 -5.70 -12.63 17.61
CA ALA A 63 -7.06 -13.06 17.34
C ALA A 63 -7.33 -13.27 15.84
N GLU A 64 -6.82 -12.37 14.99
CA GLU A 64 -6.99 -12.43 13.53
C GLU A 64 -6.19 -13.60 12.92
N CYS A 65 -5.00 -13.89 13.43
CA CYS A 65 -4.20 -15.05 13.05
C CYS A 65 -4.99 -16.35 13.18
N THR A 66 -5.64 -16.54 14.33
CA THR A 66 -6.39 -17.77 14.63
C THR A 66 -7.73 -17.80 13.89
N SER A 67 -8.48 -16.69 13.93
CA SER A 67 -9.86 -16.67 13.43
C SER A 67 -9.96 -16.56 11.90
N PHE A 68 -8.91 -16.06 11.24
CA PHE A 68 -8.96 -15.80 9.80
C PHE A 68 -7.67 -16.11 9.06
N LEU A 69 -6.52 -15.51 9.40
CA LEU A 69 -5.33 -15.56 8.55
C LEU A 69 -4.81 -16.99 8.32
N GLY A 70 -4.70 -17.77 9.40
CA GLY A 70 -4.29 -19.17 9.35
C GLY A 70 -5.23 -20.01 8.48
N PRO A 71 -6.54 -20.03 8.78
CA PRO A 71 -7.55 -20.71 7.96
C PRO A 71 -7.60 -20.25 6.49
N ALA A 72 -7.41 -18.95 6.22
CA ALA A 72 -7.39 -18.37 4.88
C ALA A 72 -6.11 -18.70 4.09
N GLY A 73 -5.07 -19.18 4.76
CA GLY A 73 -3.83 -19.64 4.13
C GLY A 73 -2.76 -18.57 3.97
N TYR A 74 -2.83 -17.46 4.71
CA TYR A 74 -1.70 -16.52 4.78
C TYR A 74 -0.46 -17.22 5.37
N GLY A 75 0.72 -16.91 4.81
CA GLY A 75 1.97 -17.48 5.29
C GLY A 75 2.61 -16.66 6.40
N TYR A 76 2.48 -15.33 6.30
CA TYR A 76 3.13 -14.38 7.19
C TYR A 76 2.19 -13.23 7.54
N VAL A 77 2.31 -12.72 8.76
CA VAL A 77 1.79 -11.41 9.17
C VAL A 77 2.96 -10.48 9.46
N GLN A 78 2.97 -9.30 8.83
CA GLN A 78 3.87 -8.21 9.16
C GLN A 78 3.17 -7.24 10.12
N VAL A 79 3.79 -6.97 11.27
CA VAL A 79 3.28 -6.05 12.29
C VAL A 79 4.14 -4.78 12.35
N SER A 80 3.53 -3.67 12.80
CA SER A 80 4.22 -2.39 13.02
C SER A 80 5.39 -2.50 14.02
N PRO A 81 6.31 -1.52 14.03
CA PRO A 81 7.51 -1.57 14.86
C PRO A 81 7.19 -1.81 16.33
N PRO A 82 7.87 -2.79 16.99
CA PRO A 82 7.47 -3.18 18.33
C PRO A 82 8.12 -2.40 19.47
N GLN A 83 9.16 -1.65 19.18
CA GLN A 83 9.90 -0.87 20.15
C GLN A 83 9.16 0.39 20.61
N GLU A 84 9.60 0.92 21.75
CA GLU A 84 9.14 2.19 22.28
C GLU A 84 9.49 3.33 21.33
N HIS A 85 8.52 4.22 21.17
CA HIS A 85 8.61 5.37 20.29
C HIS A 85 8.06 6.63 20.99
N ILE A 86 8.17 7.78 20.34
CA ILE A 86 7.64 9.04 20.88
C ILE A 86 6.11 9.01 21.08
N THR A 87 5.60 9.85 21.98
CA THR A 87 4.15 10.01 22.15
C THR A 87 3.53 10.78 20.96
N GLY A 88 2.35 10.37 20.53
CA GLY A 88 1.54 11.13 19.59
C GLY A 88 0.54 10.25 18.83
N PRO A 89 -0.62 10.80 18.42
CA PRO A 89 -1.66 10.02 17.74
C PRO A 89 -1.30 9.66 16.29
N GLN A 90 -0.36 10.36 15.65
CA GLN A 90 -0.05 10.18 14.24
C GLN A 90 0.49 8.79 13.96
N TRP A 91 0.29 8.29 12.73
CA TRP A 91 0.73 6.94 12.40
C TRP A 91 2.27 6.81 12.44
N TRP A 92 2.97 7.82 11.95
CA TRP A 92 4.43 7.82 11.82
C TRP A 92 5.16 7.88 13.16
N THR A 93 4.47 8.17 14.28
CA THR A 93 5.13 8.13 15.59
C THR A 93 5.60 6.72 15.95
N ASP A 94 5.01 5.65 15.39
CA ASP A 94 5.51 4.27 15.54
C ASP A 94 6.94 4.09 14.97
N TYR A 95 7.35 4.94 14.03
CA TYR A 95 8.62 4.89 13.32
C TYR A 95 9.68 5.82 13.91
N GLN A 96 9.41 6.47 15.06
CA GLN A 96 10.37 7.33 15.74
C GLN A 96 10.81 6.72 17.08
N PRO A 97 11.75 5.76 17.06
CA PRO A 97 12.12 5.02 18.26
C PRO A 97 12.86 5.91 19.26
N VAL A 98 12.68 5.57 20.54
CA VAL A 98 13.35 6.24 21.67
C VAL A 98 13.97 5.25 22.64
N SER A 99 13.56 3.98 22.57
CA SER A 99 14.29 2.86 23.15
C SER A 99 14.02 1.57 22.38
N TYR A 100 14.66 0.47 22.79
CA TYR A 100 14.35 -0.87 22.29
C TYR A 100 13.49 -1.69 23.27
N ILE A 101 12.85 -1.04 24.23
CA ILE A 101 11.83 -1.65 25.11
C ILE A 101 10.60 -1.98 24.26
N LEU A 102 10.07 -3.20 24.37
CA LEU A 102 8.89 -3.63 23.61
C LEU A 102 7.58 -3.17 24.27
N THR A 103 7.42 -1.85 24.43
CA THR A 103 6.17 -1.22 24.87
C THR A 103 5.87 -0.07 23.93
N SER A 104 4.80 -0.20 23.16
CA SER A 104 4.38 0.76 22.13
C SER A 104 2.89 1.06 22.23
N LYS A 105 2.36 1.90 21.32
CA LYS A 105 0.91 2.06 21.14
C LYS A 105 0.18 0.74 20.82
N ARG A 106 0.90 -0.31 20.43
CA ARG A 106 0.35 -1.61 20.01
C ARG A 106 0.24 -2.64 21.13
N GLY A 107 0.93 -2.41 22.26
CA GLY A 107 0.92 -3.29 23.43
C GLY A 107 2.27 -3.30 24.16
N ASN A 108 2.45 -4.29 25.03
CA ASN A 108 3.71 -4.57 25.74
C ASN A 108 4.34 -5.92 25.33
N GLN A 109 5.56 -6.20 25.80
CA GLN A 109 6.34 -7.38 25.41
C GLN A 109 5.57 -8.70 25.57
N GLN A 110 4.77 -8.84 26.64
CA GLN A 110 4.00 -10.06 26.88
C GLN A 110 2.92 -10.23 25.81
N GLN A 111 2.23 -9.15 25.43
CA GLN A 111 1.26 -9.16 24.33
C GLN A 111 1.93 -9.46 22.98
N PHE A 112 3.13 -8.90 22.73
CA PHE A 112 3.90 -9.22 21.52
C PHE A 112 4.25 -10.70 21.44
N GLN A 113 4.83 -11.27 22.51
CA GLN A 113 5.21 -12.67 22.57
C GLN A 113 3.99 -13.62 22.48
N SER A 114 2.88 -13.24 23.11
CA SER A 114 1.60 -13.94 23.01
C SER A 114 1.08 -13.95 21.57
N MET A 115 1.17 -12.81 20.87
CA MET A 115 0.80 -12.70 19.46
C MET A 115 1.65 -13.61 18.59
N VAL A 116 2.97 -13.61 18.76
CA VAL A 116 3.88 -14.49 18.01
C VAL A 116 3.50 -15.96 18.21
N SER A 117 3.37 -16.39 19.46
CA SER A 117 3.02 -17.78 19.82
C SER A 117 1.65 -18.20 19.26
N THR A 118 0.67 -17.28 19.30
CA THR A 118 -0.69 -17.52 18.80
C THR A 118 -0.70 -17.62 17.27
N CYS A 119 0.01 -16.73 16.57
CA CYS A 119 0.12 -16.79 15.12
C CYS A 119 0.82 -18.08 14.66
N HIS A 120 1.90 -18.49 15.33
CA HIS A 120 2.56 -19.77 15.05
C HIS A 120 1.62 -20.96 15.23
N SER A 121 0.82 -20.96 16.29
CA SER A 121 -0.19 -22.01 16.53
C SER A 121 -1.27 -22.07 15.43
N ALA A 122 -1.54 -20.94 14.78
CA ALA A 122 -2.42 -20.85 13.61
C ALA A 122 -1.70 -21.15 12.27
N GLY A 123 -0.40 -21.47 12.29
CA GLY A 123 0.40 -21.73 11.10
C GLY A 123 0.78 -20.47 10.31
N VAL A 124 0.79 -19.31 10.96
CA VAL A 124 1.17 -18.01 10.40
C VAL A 124 2.47 -17.53 11.04
N LYS A 125 3.48 -17.24 10.23
CA LYS A 125 4.77 -16.70 10.68
C LYS A 125 4.68 -15.19 10.93
N VAL A 126 5.56 -14.63 11.76
CA VAL A 126 5.54 -13.21 12.12
C VAL A 126 6.76 -12.47 11.57
N ILE A 127 6.51 -11.35 10.90
CA ILE A 127 7.51 -10.39 10.46
C ILE A 127 7.36 -9.13 11.33
N ALA A 128 8.43 -8.70 11.99
CA ALA A 128 8.45 -7.42 12.69
C ALA A 128 9.01 -6.33 11.77
N ASP A 129 8.32 -5.18 11.70
CA ASP A 129 8.92 -3.96 11.15
C ASP A 129 10.00 -3.46 12.13
N THR A 130 11.15 -3.03 11.60
CA THR A 130 12.33 -2.67 12.39
C THR A 130 13.03 -1.46 11.81
N ILE A 131 13.40 -0.52 12.69
CA ILE A 131 14.09 0.72 12.33
C ILE A 131 15.55 0.59 12.74
N PHE A 132 16.42 0.40 11.74
CA PHE A 132 17.87 0.36 11.94
C PHE A 132 18.55 1.68 11.59
N ASN A 133 17.86 2.56 10.85
CA ASN A 133 18.46 3.77 10.31
C ASN A 133 18.62 4.88 11.35
N HIS A 134 17.57 5.15 12.12
CA HIS A 134 17.48 6.38 12.89
C HIS A 134 16.79 6.20 14.24
N MET A 135 16.88 7.25 15.05
CA MET A 135 16.04 7.49 16.22
C MET A 135 15.10 8.69 15.97
N SER A 136 14.42 9.18 17.00
CA SER A 136 13.44 10.26 16.92
C SER A 136 13.99 11.58 16.36
N SER A 137 13.16 12.34 15.62
CA SER A 137 13.47 13.72 15.19
C SER A 137 13.15 14.77 16.26
N ALA A 138 12.52 14.37 17.37
CA ALA A 138 12.17 15.32 18.42
C ALA A 138 13.43 15.79 19.20
N SER A 139 13.46 17.08 19.55
CA SER A 139 14.62 17.67 20.26
C SER A 139 14.87 17.04 21.63
N SER A 140 13.78 16.72 22.34
CA SER A 140 13.76 15.91 23.56
C SER A 140 12.34 15.49 23.90
N GLY A 141 12.20 14.51 24.79
CA GLY A 141 10.89 14.09 25.25
C GLY A 141 10.93 12.86 26.15
N THR A 142 9.76 12.23 26.27
CA THR A 142 9.59 10.96 26.96
C THR A 142 8.77 10.03 26.07
N GLY A 143 9.25 8.80 25.91
CA GLY A 143 8.57 7.78 25.13
C GLY A 143 7.32 7.24 25.80
N VAL A 144 6.56 6.46 25.03
CA VAL A 144 5.32 5.82 25.50
C VAL A 144 5.53 4.82 26.65
N ALA A 145 6.76 4.34 26.88
CA ALA A 145 7.14 3.48 28.00
C ALA A 145 7.91 4.21 29.11
N GLY A 146 8.07 5.53 29.00
CA GLY A 146 8.68 6.37 30.02
C GLY A 146 10.17 6.67 29.82
N SER A 147 10.80 6.19 28.73
CA SER A 147 12.21 6.51 28.47
C SER A 147 12.37 7.97 28.10
N THR A 148 13.25 8.69 28.80
CA THR A 148 13.62 10.04 28.41
C THR A 148 14.63 10.01 27.26
N PHE A 149 14.60 11.03 26.42
CA PHE A 149 15.56 11.18 25.34
C PHE A 149 15.79 12.65 24.99
N THR A 150 16.93 12.94 24.37
CA THR A 150 17.21 14.13 23.57
C THR A 150 17.49 13.68 22.14
N HIS A 151 17.56 14.63 21.20
CA HIS A 151 17.75 14.35 19.78
C HIS A 151 18.89 13.34 19.50
N TYR A 152 20.03 13.49 20.17
CA TYR A 152 21.20 12.59 20.08
C TYR A 152 21.55 11.90 21.41
N GLY A 153 20.58 11.71 22.30
CA GLY A 153 20.81 11.14 23.62
C GLY A 153 19.68 10.21 24.04
N TYR A 154 19.97 8.92 24.13
CA TYR A 154 18.98 7.88 24.44
C TYR A 154 19.51 6.98 25.57
N PRO A 155 19.39 7.40 26.84
CA PRO A 155 19.94 6.67 27.99
C PRO A 155 19.43 5.22 28.10
N ALA A 156 18.18 4.96 27.72
CA ALA A 156 17.58 3.61 27.77
C ALA A 156 18.26 2.60 26.81
N VAL A 157 19.00 3.09 25.82
CA VAL A 157 19.74 2.28 24.83
C VAL A 157 21.25 2.48 24.97
N SER A 158 21.70 3.38 25.85
CA SER A 158 23.10 3.82 25.94
C SER A 158 23.63 4.39 24.62
N TYR A 159 22.80 5.13 23.89
CA TYR A 159 23.27 5.98 22.80
C TYR A 159 23.51 7.40 23.28
N SER A 160 24.57 7.99 22.74
CA SER A 160 25.07 9.32 22.98
C SER A 160 25.39 10.00 21.65
N ASN A 161 25.85 11.24 21.68
CA ASN A 161 26.12 12.02 20.47
C ASN A 161 27.08 11.33 19.48
N SER A 162 27.99 10.46 19.93
CA SER A 162 28.93 9.73 19.06
C SER A 162 28.30 8.56 18.30
N ASP A 163 27.08 8.16 18.66
CA ASP A 163 26.38 7.02 18.06
C ASP A 163 25.49 7.44 16.89
N PHE A 164 25.56 8.72 16.53
CA PHE A 164 24.84 9.34 15.41
C PHE A 164 25.83 9.92 14.42
N HIS A 165 25.47 9.91 13.14
CA HIS A 165 26.19 10.64 12.14
C HIS A 165 25.98 12.15 12.34
N HIS A 166 27.04 12.92 12.04
CA HIS A 166 27.03 14.38 11.94
C HIS A 166 27.66 14.69 10.58
N CYS A 167 26.90 14.50 9.50
CA CYS A 167 27.46 14.43 8.15
C CYS A 167 28.19 15.72 7.74
N GLY A 168 27.78 16.88 8.26
CA GLY A 168 28.40 18.17 8.02
C GLY A 168 28.31 18.64 6.57
N LEU A 169 27.42 18.03 5.77
CA LEU A 169 27.25 18.33 4.34
C LEU A 169 26.21 19.43 4.11
N GLU A 170 25.19 19.48 4.95
CA GLU A 170 24.03 20.39 4.84
C GLU A 170 23.64 20.94 6.23
N PRO A 171 22.90 22.06 6.30
CA PRO A 171 22.40 22.58 7.56
C PRO A 171 21.59 21.54 8.34
N ASN A 172 21.82 21.45 9.65
CA ASN A 172 21.21 20.46 10.56
C ASN A 172 21.47 19.01 10.17
N ASP A 173 22.47 18.74 9.33
CA ASP A 173 22.77 17.40 8.82
C ASP A 173 21.58 16.76 8.07
N ASP A 174 20.65 17.54 7.50
CA ASP A 174 19.51 17.00 6.75
C ASP A 174 19.91 16.55 5.33
N ILE A 175 19.24 15.52 4.79
CA ILE A 175 19.38 15.16 3.38
C ILE A 175 18.72 16.25 2.51
N VAL A 176 19.49 16.87 1.61
CA VAL A 176 19.01 17.85 0.63
C VAL A 176 19.18 17.34 -0.80
N ASN A 177 20.29 16.65 -1.09
CA ASN A 177 20.66 16.16 -2.40
C ASN A 177 20.70 14.62 -2.44
N TYR A 178 19.57 14.04 -2.89
CA TYR A 178 19.42 12.60 -3.09
C TYR A 178 20.32 11.99 -4.18
N THR A 179 21.06 12.81 -4.96
CA THR A 179 22.07 12.30 -5.91
C THR A 179 23.44 12.08 -5.27
N ASN A 180 23.63 12.51 -4.03
CA ASN A 180 24.86 12.31 -3.26
C ASN A 180 24.70 11.09 -2.32
N ARG A 181 25.39 9.99 -2.63
CA ARG A 181 25.31 8.75 -1.84
C ARG A 181 25.71 8.96 -0.38
N LEU A 182 26.80 9.70 -0.15
CA LEU A 182 27.31 9.92 1.20
C LEU A 182 26.26 10.64 2.03
N GLU A 183 25.62 11.66 1.45
CA GLU A 183 24.56 12.42 2.10
C GLU A 183 23.35 11.54 2.41
N VAL A 184 22.85 10.78 1.44
CA VAL A 184 21.68 9.90 1.65
C VAL A 184 21.92 8.84 2.73
N GLN A 185 23.18 8.44 2.97
CA GLN A 185 23.54 7.36 3.90
C GLN A 185 24.17 7.83 5.22
N THR A 186 24.37 9.14 5.41
CA THR A 186 24.99 9.68 6.65
C THR A 186 24.32 10.95 7.16
N CYS A 187 23.42 11.57 6.38
CA CYS A 187 22.62 12.71 6.82
C CYS A 187 21.20 12.23 7.23
N GLN A 188 20.53 13.05 8.01
CA GLN A 188 19.21 12.83 8.58
C GLN A 188 18.11 12.82 7.51
N LEU A 189 17.37 11.72 7.46
CA LEU A 189 16.10 11.64 6.75
C LEU A 189 15.05 12.41 7.54
N ASP A 190 14.52 13.50 6.99
CA ASP A 190 13.45 14.31 7.62
C ASP A 190 13.76 14.74 9.08
N GLY A 191 15.03 15.03 9.37
CA GLY A 191 15.52 15.40 10.70
C GLY A 191 15.52 14.26 11.71
N LEU A 192 15.35 13.00 11.29
CA LEU A 192 15.46 11.83 12.15
C LEU A 192 16.94 11.58 12.51
N ALA A 193 17.22 11.43 13.81
CA ALA A 193 18.58 11.26 14.32
C ALA A 193 19.26 10.02 13.72
N ASP A 194 20.15 10.23 12.75
CA ASP A 194 20.71 9.19 11.90
C ASP A 194 21.80 8.39 12.63
N LEU A 195 21.61 7.08 12.78
CA LEU A 195 22.52 6.24 13.55
C LEU A 195 23.81 5.99 12.78
N ALA A 196 24.95 6.07 13.48
CA ALA A 196 26.27 5.75 12.95
C ALA A 196 26.45 4.23 12.81
N THR A 197 25.72 3.63 11.87
CA THR A 197 25.63 2.18 11.62
C THR A 197 26.95 1.57 11.11
N ASN A 198 27.94 2.39 10.79
CA ASN A 198 29.32 1.97 10.56
C ASN A 198 30.10 1.65 11.86
N THR A 199 29.59 2.04 13.02
CA THR A 199 30.27 1.80 14.32
C THR A 199 29.88 0.46 14.92
N THR A 200 30.84 -0.19 15.60
CA THR A 200 30.60 -1.48 16.26
C THR A 200 29.54 -1.40 17.35
N HIS A 201 29.48 -0.30 18.12
CA HIS A 201 28.50 -0.13 19.21
C HIS A 201 27.07 -0.11 18.68
N VAL A 202 26.79 0.71 17.64
CA VAL A 202 25.46 0.77 17.00
C VAL A 202 25.12 -0.58 16.37
N GLN A 203 26.05 -1.21 15.63
CA GLN A 203 25.80 -2.52 15.00
C GLN A 203 25.44 -3.61 16.02
N GLN A 204 26.19 -3.69 17.13
CA GLN A 204 25.93 -4.66 18.19
C GLN A 204 24.61 -4.39 18.91
N THR A 205 24.27 -3.11 19.12
CA THR A 205 23.03 -2.73 19.79
C THR A 205 21.81 -3.06 18.92
N LEU A 206 21.84 -2.74 17.62
CA LEU A 206 20.80 -3.11 16.66
C LEU A 206 20.66 -4.63 16.51
N ALA A 207 21.77 -5.36 16.43
CA ALA A 207 21.76 -6.82 16.40
C ALA A 207 21.22 -7.42 17.71
N GLY A 208 21.51 -6.80 18.86
CA GLY A 208 20.94 -7.17 20.16
C GLY A 208 19.42 -7.04 20.20
N PHE A 209 18.90 -5.91 19.72
CA PHE A 209 17.45 -5.69 19.58
C PHE A 209 16.81 -6.73 18.65
N ALA A 210 17.38 -6.96 17.46
CA ALA A 210 16.88 -7.96 16.53
C ALA A 210 16.94 -9.37 17.12
N ASN A 211 18.03 -9.74 17.81
CA ASN A 211 18.15 -11.03 18.50
C ASN A 211 17.13 -11.20 19.63
N HIS A 212 16.76 -10.12 20.32
CA HIS A 212 15.67 -10.14 21.28
C HIS A 212 14.35 -10.52 20.61
N LEU A 213 14.00 -9.88 19.49
CA LEU A 213 12.80 -10.23 18.70
C LEU A 213 12.83 -11.68 18.22
N LEU A 214 13.97 -12.16 17.72
CA LEU A 214 14.14 -13.56 17.29
C LEU A 214 13.97 -14.54 18.45
N SER A 215 14.44 -14.18 19.66
CA SER A 215 14.25 -15.01 20.86
C SER A 215 12.79 -15.15 21.28
N LEU A 216 11.95 -14.17 20.91
CA LEU A 216 10.50 -14.21 21.12
C LEU A 216 9.75 -14.97 20.01
N GLY A 217 10.46 -15.47 18.98
CA GLY A 217 9.91 -16.29 17.91
C GLY A 217 9.62 -15.55 16.61
N VAL A 218 10.07 -14.30 16.43
CA VAL A 218 9.90 -13.59 15.15
C VAL A 218 10.62 -14.35 14.02
N ASP A 219 9.95 -14.53 12.89
CA ASP A 219 10.46 -15.29 11.74
C ASP A 219 11.13 -14.41 10.67
N GLY A 220 10.81 -13.11 10.66
CA GLY A 220 11.29 -12.17 9.66
C GLY A 220 11.39 -10.74 10.16
N LEU A 221 12.23 -9.94 9.51
CA LEU A 221 12.36 -8.50 9.76
C LEU A 221 12.08 -7.74 8.47
N ARG A 222 11.21 -6.71 8.54
CA ARG A 222 11.12 -5.67 7.51
C ARG A 222 12.01 -4.52 7.95
N LEU A 223 12.99 -4.18 7.14
CA LEU A 223 13.97 -3.13 7.45
C LEU A 223 13.49 -1.82 6.84
N ASP A 224 13.02 -0.92 7.71
CA ASP A 224 12.63 0.45 7.38
C ASP A 224 13.82 1.27 6.85
N ALA A 225 13.55 2.17 5.89
CA ALA A 225 14.53 3.13 5.39
C ALA A 225 15.89 2.53 4.98
N SER A 226 15.94 1.28 4.51
CA SER A 226 17.21 0.57 4.22
C SER A 226 18.10 1.29 3.22
N LYS A 227 17.52 2.08 2.31
CA LYS A 227 18.25 2.95 1.36
C LYS A 227 19.26 3.89 2.04
N HIS A 228 18.94 4.31 3.27
CA HIS A 228 19.69 5.28 4.06
C HIS A 228 20.79 4.64 4.90
N ILE A 229 20.98 3.32 4.81
CA ILE A 229 22.07 2.59 5.46
C ILE A 229 22.93 1.94 4.37
N ALA A 230 24.26 1.89 4.52
CA ALA A 230 25.07 1.16 3.54
C ALA A 230 24.70 -0.34 3.54
N THR A 231 24.51 -0.93 2.35
CA THR A 231 24.16 -2.35 2.20
C THR A 231 25.12 -3.29 2.96
N THR A 232 26.41 -2.92 3.03
CA THR A 232 27.45 -3.66 3.78
C THR A 232 27.32 -3.55 5.29
N GLU A 233 26.77 -2.46 5.81
CA GLU A 233 26.52 -2.26 7.23
C GLU A 233 25.29 -3.04 7.67
N ILE A 234 24.22 -3.05 6.86
CA ILE A 234 23.10 -3.98 7.02
C ILE A 234 23.62 -5.43 7.03
N ALA A 235 24.46 -5.81 6.06
CA ALA A 235 25.03 -7.15 6.01
C ALA A 235 25.82 -7.51 7.29
N THR A 236 26.56 -6.54 7.84
CA THR A 236 27.33 -6.69 9.09
C THR A 236 26.39 -6.92 10.28
N ILE A 237 25.35 -6.09 10.45
CA ILE A 237 24.34 -6.26 11.50
C ILE A 237 23.64 -7.62 11.37
N LEU A 238 23.22 -8.00 10.16
CA LEU A 238 22.58 -9.28 9.88
C LEU A 238 23.51 -10.48 10.15
N GLY A 239 24.82 -10.29 10.05
CA GLY A 239 25.85 -11.29 10.37
C GLY A 239 26.03 -11.54 11.88
N LEU A 240 25.58 -10.60 12.72
CA LEU A 240 25.59 -10.71 14.18
C LEU A 240 24.32 -11.39 14.74
N LEU A 241 23.35 -11.73 13.90
CA LEU A 241 22.12 -12.38 14.32
C LEU A 241 22.36 -13.87 14.67
N SER A 242 21.68 -14.32 15.72
CA SER A 242 21.68 -15.69 16.24
C SER A 242 21.01 -16.69 15.30
N SER A 243 20.16 -16.21 14.39
CA SER A 243 19.48 -17.01 13.37
C SER A 243 19.41 -16.27 12.03
N LYS A 244 18.83 -16.92 11.02
CA LYS A 244 18.65 -16.38 9.67
C LYS A 244 17.16 -16.11 9.40
N PRO A 245 16.58 -15.01 9.92
CA PRO A 245 15.21 -14.65 9.60
C PRO A 245 15.04 -14.32 8.12
N TYR A 246 13.79 -14.37 7.65
CA TYR A 246 13.39 -13.70 6.41
C TYR A 246 13.69 -12.20 6.50
N ILE A 247 14.19 -11.60 5.43
CA ILE A 247 14.47 -10.15 5.39
C ILE A 247 13.76 -9.56 4.19
N THR A 248 13.03 -8.46 4.38
CA THR A 248 12.55 -7.58 3.32
C THR A 248 12.98 -6.15 3.60
N GLN A 249 13.51 -5.45 2.59
CA GLN A 249 14.16 -4.15 2.76
C GLN A 249 13.42 -3.06 1.99
N GLU A 250 13.16 -1.94 2.65
CA GLU A 250 12.66 -0.75 1.98
C GLU A 250 13.79 0.03 1.30
N VAL A 251 13.90 -0.12 -0.02
CA VAL A 251 14.86 0.63 -0.83
C VAL A 251 14.11 1.30 -1.97
N ILE A 252 13.65 2.53 -1.73
CA ILE A 252 12.88 3.28 -2.73
C ILE A 252 13.81 3.73 -3.85
N TRP A 253 13.55 3.24 -5.06
CA TRP A 253 14.23 3.68 -6.27
C TRP A 253 13.84 5.13 -6.60
N GLY A 254 14.85 5.96 -6.89
CA GLY A 254 14.64 7.27 -7.50
C GLY A 254 15.45 7.44 -8.80
N PRO A 255 14.93 8.21 -9.76
CA PRO A 255 15.61 8.44 -11.03
C PRO A 255 16.90 9.24 -10.84
N GLY A 256 18.02 8.70 -11.33
CA GLY A 256 19.33 9.37 -11.26
C GLY A 256 20.01 9.31 -9.89
N GLU A 257 19.38 8.70 -8.90
CA GLU A 257 19.97 8.53 -7.57
C GLU A 257 21.01 7.39 -7.58
N PRO A 258 22.11 7.52 -6.81
CA PRO A 258 23.22 6.59 -6.87
C PRO A 258 22.95 5.26 -6.17
N ILE A 259 21.94 5.19 -5.30
CA ILE A 259 21.61 4.00 -4.49
C ILE A 259 20.46 3.27 -5.16
N GLN A 260 20.71 2.04 -5.58
CA GLN A 260 19.78 1.22 -6.36
C GLN A 260 19.27 0.02 -5.54
N PRO A 261 17.98 -0.36 -5.68
CA PRO A 261 17.42 -1.52 -4.97
C PRO A 261 18.20 -2.82 -5.18
N THR A 262 18.80 -3.01 -6.35
CA THR A 262 19.57 -4.21 -6.70
C THR A 262 20.84 -4.39 -5.85
N GLU A 263 21.31 -3.35 -5.16
CA GLU A 263 22.46 -3.43 -4.24
C GLU A 263 22.15 -4.17 -2.93
N TYR A 264 20.86 -4.34 -2.60
CA TYR A 264 20.42 -4.86 -1.30
C TYR A 264 19.95 -6.31 -1.35
N VAL A 265 19.87 -6.91 -2.54
CA VAL A 265 19.32 -8.27 -2.74
C VAL A 265 20.18 -9.38 -2.09
N THR A 266 21.42 -9.06 -1.69
CA THR A 266 22.30 -9.96 -0.94
C THR A 266 21.85 -10.12 0.52
N ASN A 267 21.14 -9.12 1.06
CA ASN A 267 20.67 -9.10 2.44
C ASN A 267 19.28 -9.73 2.62
N GLY A 268 18.50 -9.86 1.55
CA GLY A 268 17.13 -10.37 1.58
C GLY A 268 16.31 -9.89 0.39
N ASP A 269 15.00 -10.09 0.46
CA ASP A 269 14.08 -9.52 -0.52
C ASP A 269 14.10 -7.98 -0.42
N VAL A 270 13.77 -7.31 -1.53
CA VAL A 270 13.71 -5.84 -1.60
C VAL A 270 12.32 -5.41 -2.06
N GLN A 271 11.76 -4.42 -1.39
CA GLN A 271 10.47 -3.83 -1.74
C GLN A 271 10.55 -3.10 -3.08
N GLU A 272 9.84 -3.60 -4.09
CA GLU A 272 9.93 -3.07 -5.46
C GLU A 272 8.89 -1.96 -5.71
N PHE A 273 9.21 -0.73 -5.32
CA PHE A 273 8.31 0.43 -5.47
C PHE A 273 8.00 0.81 -6.93
N ARG A 274 8.80 0.39 -7.91
CA ARG A 274 8.45 0.61 -9.34
C ARG A 274 7.26 -0.26 -9.76
N TYR A 275 7.00 -1.35 -9.04
CA TYR A 275 5.84 -2.20 -9.26
C TYR A 275 4.52 -1.46 -8.99
N THR A 276 4.43 -0.68 -7.90
CA THR A 276 3.20 0.03 -7.51
C THR A 276 2.77 1.04 -8.58
N SER A 277 3.71 1.88 -9.03
CA SER A 277 3.48 2.90 -10.04
C SER A 277 3.19 2.29 -11.43
N ALA A 278 3.84 1.18 -11.77
CA ALA A 278 3.55 0.46 -13.01
C ALA A 278 2.13 -0.15 -13.03
N LEU A 279 1.68 -0.75 -11.91
CA LEU A 279 0.31 -1.24 -11.79
C LEU A 279 -0.69 -0.09 -11.87
N MET A 280 -0.45 1.00 -11.14
CA MET A 280 -1.31 2.18 -11.20
C MET A 280 -1.45 2.71 -12.63
N SER A 281 -0.33 2.90 -13.33
CA SER A 281 -0.32 3.37 -14.72
C SER A 281 -1.10 2.42 -15.65
N ALA A 282 -0.85 1.12 -15.55
CA ALA A 282 -1.48 0.11 -16.41
C ALA A 282 -3.01 0.04 -16.18
N PHE A 283 -3.44 -0.04 -14.93
CA PHE A 283 -4.86 -0.22 -14.58
C PHE A 283 -5.70 1.06 -14.75
N LEU A 284 -5.09 2.26 -14.63
CA LEU A 284 -5.79 3.54 -14.84
C LEU A 284 -5.86 3.98 -16.31
N GLY A 285 -5.37 3.17 -17.25
CA GLY A 285 -5.57 3.42 -18.68
C GLY A 285 -4.41 3.00 -19.57
N GLY A 286 -3.21 2.81 -19.01
CA GLY A 286 -2.01 2.43 -19.78
C GLY A 286 -2.07 1.04 -20.42
N GLY A 287 -2.95 0.17 -19.94
CA GLY A 287 -3.19 -1.17 -20.49
C GLY A 287 -2.45 -2.26 -19.73
N ILE A 288 -3.21 -3.18 -19.13
CA ILE A 288 -2.71 -4.29 -18.31
C ILE A 288 -1.99 -5.38 -19.13
N SER A 289 -2.18 -5.43 -20.45
CA SER A 289 -1.43 -6.35 -21.33
C SER A 289 0.09 -6.12 -21.28
N SER A 290 0.55 -4.91 -20.95
CA SER A 290 1.97 -4.55 -20.83
C SER A 290 2.68 -5.19 -19.62
N LEU A 291 1.93 -5.83 -18.73
CA LEU A 291 2.43 -6.41 -17.49
C LEU A 291 2.85 -7.89 -17.64
N GLN A 292 2.88 -8.44 -18.85
CA GLN A 292 3.24 -9.85 -19.08
C GLN A 292 4.66 -10.20 -18.60
N ASN A 293 5.64 -9.33 -18.87
CA ASN A 293 7.06 -9.61 -18.63
C ASN A 293 7.65 -8.58 -17.67
N LEU A 294 7.50 -8.82 -16.38
CA LEU A 294 7.98 -7.89 -15.34
C LEU A 294 9.49 -8.04 -15.04
N ASP A 295 10.04 -9.26 -15.11
CA ASP A 295 11.47 -9.50 -14.89
C ASP A 295 12.37 -8.78 -15.92
N ASN A 296 11.84 -8.40 -17.08
CA ASN A 296 12.60 -7.75 -18.15
C ASN A 296 12.69 -6.22 -18.00
N ARG A 297 12.24 -5.65 -16.88
CA ARG A 297 12.13 -4.20 -16.68
C ARG A 297 13.37 -3.54 -16.06
N GLY A 298 14.45 -4.29 -15.83
CA GLY A 298 15.62 -3.79 -15.09
C GLY A 298 15.32 -3.55 -13.60
N TRP A 299 14.31 -4.26 -13.09
CA TRP A 299 13.91 -4.22 -11.69
C TRP A 299 14.70 -5.25 -10.87
N VAL A 300 14.47 -5.28 -9.56
CA VAL A 300 14.93 -6.42 -8.75
C VAL A 300 14.35 -7.70 -9.36
N SER A 301 15.10 -8.81 -9.39
CA SER A 301 14.56 -10.08 -9.89
C SER A 301 13.28 -10.42 -9.14
N GLY A 302 12.26 -10.94 -9.83
CA GLY A 302 11.02 -11.39 -9.20
C GLY A 302 11.22 -12.47 -8.13
N SER A 303 12.36 -13.16 -8.12
CA SER A 303 12.73 -14.12 -7.08
C SER A 303 13.22 -13.48 -5.77
N GLN A 304 13.53 -12.18 -5.78
CA GLN A 304 14.07 -11.40 -4.66
C GLN A 304 13.27 -10.09 -4.44
N ALA A 305 12.11 -9.95 -5.08
CA ALA A 305 11.27 -8.76 -4.98
C ALA A 305 10.12 -9.03 -4.00
N ASN A 306 10.00 -8.19 -2.97
CA ASN A 306 8.75 -8.08 -2.22
C ASN A 306 7.85 -7.06 -2.92
N ILE A 307 6.67 -7.48 -3.35
CA ILE A 307 5.76 -6.66 -4.14
C ILE A 307 4.45 -6.39 -3.41
N PHE A 308 3.84 -5.26 -3.70
CA PHE A 308 2.56 -4.85 -3.14
C PHE A 308 1.86 -3.90 -4.11
N VAL A 309 0.53 -3.86 -4.07
CA VAL A 309 -0.24 -2.86 -4.83
C VAL A 309 -0.21 -1.51 -4.12
N ALA A 310 -0.27 -1.54 -2.78
CA ALA A 310 -0.07 -0.42 -1.88
C ALA A 310 0.58 -0.91 -0.59
N ASN A 311 1.35 -0.05 0.06
CA ASN A 311 1.76 -0.20 1.45
C ASN A 311 1.22 1.00 2.28
N HIS A 312 1.62 1.06 3.54
CA HIS A 312 1.24 2.14 4.47
C HIS A 312 1.60 3.56 4.01
N ASP A 313 2.68 3.76 3.23
CA ASP A 313 3.07 5.08 2.72
C ASP A 313 2.36 5.39 1.39
N THR A 314 2.42 4.46 0.44
CA THR A 314 1.94 4.70 -0.91
C THR A 314 0.41 4.83 -0.96
N GLU A 315 -0.32 4.22 -0.02
CA GLU A 315 -1.78 4.40 0.09
C GLU A 315 -2.16 5.85 0.45
N ARG A 316 -1.24 6.58 1.10
CA ARG A 316 -1.41 7.96 1.62
C ARG A 316 -0.75 9.02 0.74
N SER A 317 0.14 8.61 -0.16
CA SER A 317 0.92 9.49 -1.02
C SER A 317 0.09 10.53 -1.79
N ASN A 318 0.61 11.76 -1.88
CA ASN A 318 0.06 12.83 -2.71
C ASN A 318 1.21 13.62 -3.39
N PRO A 319 1.32 13.61 -4.73
CA PRO A 319 0.47 12.89 -5.68
C PRO A 319 0.54 11.37 -5.49
N ALA A 320 -0.53 10.67 -5.86
CA ALA A 320 -0.61 9.23 -5.70
C ALA A 320 0.48 8.51 -6.51
N THR A 321 1.20 7.58 -5.88
CA THR A 321 2.22 6.72 -6.51
C THR A 321 1.77 5.26 -6.64
N SER A 322 0.58 4.93 -6.12
CA SER A 322 0.03 3.58 -6.12
C SER A 322 -1.50 3.56 -6.23
N LEU A 323 -2.07 2.39 -6.51
CA LEU A 323 -3.51 2.16 -6.36
C LEU A 323 -3.82 1.90 -4.89
N ASN A 324 -4.94 2.40 -4.40
CA ASN A 324 -5.46 2.16 -3.04
C ASN A 324 -6.96 1.83 -3.07
N ILE A 325 -7.58 1.60 -1.91
CA ILE A 325 -9.01 1.24 -1.82
C ILE A 325 -9.94 2.25 -2.52
N ASN A 326 -9.51 3.50 -2.60
CA ASN A 326 -10.21 4.61 -3.26
C ASN A 326 -9.78 4.77 -4.74
N SER A 327 -9.18 3.77 -5.40
CA SER A 327 -8.76 3.85 -6.82
C SER A 327 -9.80 3.32 -7.81
N PRO A 328 -10.19 4.13 -8.82
CA PRO A 328 -11.46 4.03 -9.54
C PRO A 328 -11.68 2.69 -10.23
N SER A 329 -12.94 2.43 -10.58
CA SER A 329 -13.28 1.29 -11.45
C SER A 329 -12.73 -0.05 -10.96
N ASN A 330 -12.77 -0.28 -9.64
CA ASN A 330 -12.33 -1.52 -8.99
C ASN A 330 -10.84 -1.88 -9.22
N THR A 331 -10.03 -0.91 -9.66
CA THR A 331 -8.65 -1.15 -10.12
C THR A 331 -7.73 -1.67 -9.02
N TYR A 332 -7.93 -1.25 -7.77
CA TYR A 332 -7.16 -1.79 -6.65
C TYR A 332 -7.39 -3.29 -6.44
N ILE A 333 -8.65 -3.74 -6.53
CA ILE A 333 -8.98 -5.15 -6.35
C ILE A 333 -8.42 -5.97 -7.52
N THR A 334 -8.66 -5.54 -8.77
CA THR A 334 -8.17 -6.28 -9.95
C THR A 334 -6.65 -6.27 -10.09
N ALA A 335 -5.97 -5.20 -9.67
CA ALA A 335 -4.52 -5.15 -9.58
C ALA A 335 -3.97 -6.08 -8.49
N THR A 336 -4.66 -6.22 -7.35
CA THR A 336 -4.27 -7.17 -6.30
C THR A 336 -4.48 -8.61 -6.75
N ILE A 337 -5.55 -8.90 -7.49
CA ILE A 337 -5.76 -10.21 -8.14
C ILE A 337 -4.61 -10.50 -9.11
N PHE A 338 -4.24 -9.55 -9.97
CA PHE A 338 -3.07 -9.69 -10.84
C PHE A 338 -1.80 -9.98 -10.02
N SER A 339 -1.56 -9.22 -8.96
CA SER A 339 -0.37 -9.35 -8.11
C SER A 339 -0.25 -10.71 -7.44
N LEU A 340 -1.37 -11.31 -7.03
CA LEU A 340 -1.39 -12.66 -6.47
C LEU A 340 -1.28 -13.73 -7.57
N ALA A 341 -1.78 -13.45 -8.77
CA ALA A 341 -1.76 -14.39 -9.87
C ALA A 341 -0.39 -14.51 -10.58
N HIS A 342 0.28 -13.38 -10.77
CA HIS A 342 1.51 -13.26 -11.55
C HIS A 342 2.72 -13.88 -10.80
N PRO A 343 3.67 -14.56 -11.49
CA PRO A 343 4.79 -15.24 -10.82
C PRO A 343 5.82 -14.29 -10.19
N TYR A 344 5.97 -13.07 -10.71
CA TYR A 344 6.93 -12.07 -10.21
C TYR A 344 6.65 -11.71 -8.75
N GLY A 345 7.65 -11.83 -7.88
CA GLY A 345 7.67 -11.30 -6.52
C GLY A 345 6.94 -12.14 -5.46
N SER A 346 7.27 -11.85 -4.20
CA SER A 346 6.59 -12.27 -2.97
C SER A 346 5.52 -11.23 -2.61
N PRO A 347 4.21 -11.54 -2.70
CA PRO A 347 3.15 -10.54 -2.53
C PRO A 347 2.85 -10.21 -1.06
N THR A 348 2.81 -8.91 -0.75
CA THR A 348 2.28 -8.33 0.49
C THR A 348 0.93 -7.65 0.23
N ILE A 349 -0.08 -8.02 1.02
CA ILE A 349 -1.39 -7.37 1.04
C ILE A 349 -1.44 -6.43 2.24
N LEU A 350 -1.74 -5.15 2.00
CA LEU A 350 -1.98 -4.19 3.06
C LEU A 350 -3.34 -4.44 3.73
N SER A 351 -3.36 -4.38 5.07
CA SER A 351 -4.58 -4.34 5.87
C SER A 351 -4.59 -3.09 6.74
N SER A 352 -5.14 -2.01 6.18
CA SER A 352 -5.15 -0.68 6.79
C SER A 352 -6.52 -0.30 7.36
N TYR A 353 -6.72 1.00 7.57
CA TYR A 353 -7.91 1.65 8.12
C TYR A 353 -8.29 2.87 7.28
N SER A 354 -9.52 3.35 7.42
CA SER A 354 -9.99 4.58 6.82
C SER A 354 -9.35 5.79 7.50
N PHE A 355 -8.87 6.73 6.70
CA PHE A 355 -8.25 7.99 7.15
C PHE A 355 -8.73 9.16 6.30
N THR A 356 -8.56 10.38 6.81
CA THR A 356 -8.92 11.64 6.16
C THR A 356 -7.72 12.50 5.84
N ALA A 357 -6.72 12.51 6.72
CA ALA A 357 -5.45 13.19 6.53
C ALA A 357 -4.30 12.19 6.42
N TYR A 358 -3.18 12.68 5.87
CA TYR A 358 -1.96 11.89 5.68
C TYR A 358 -1.49 11.27 7.01
N ASP A 359 -1.49 12.05 8.08
CA ASP A 359 -0.92 11.67 9.39
C ASP A 359 -1.87 10.88 10.31
N ASP A 360 -3.11 10.65 9.90
CA ASP A 360 -4.11 9.99 10.77
C ASP A 360 -3.62 8.61 11.24
N GLY A 361 -3.56 8.42 12.56
CA GLY A 361 -3.27 7.15 13.19
C GLY A 361 -4.45 6.18 13.22
N ALA A 362 -4.19 4.96 13.67
CA ALA A 362 -5.19 3.91 13.76
C ALA A 362 -6.44 4.30 14.56
N PRO A 363 -7.64 3.90 14.11
CA PRO A 363 -8.89 4.16 14.80
C PRO A 363 -9.10 3.21 15.99
N ASN A 364 -10.23 3.41 16.70
CA ASN A 364 -10.74 2.45 17.69
C ASN A 364 -9.72 2.06 18.79
N GLY A 365 -8.90 3.02 19.23
CA GLY A 365 -7.87 2.76 20.24
C GLY A 365 -6.90 1.65 19.85
N ASN A 366 -6.58 1.52 18.55
CA ASN A 366 -5.71 0.50 17.96
C ASN A 366 -6.28 -0.92 17.93
N ALA A 367 -7.46 -1.16 18.52
CA ALA A 367 -8.12 -2.45 18.50
C ALA A 367 -8.70 -2.71 17.10
N GLY A 368 -8.06 -3.63 16.39
CA GLY A 368 -8.46 -4.11 15.08
C GLY A 368 -9.79 -4.88 15.12
N VAL A 369 -10.73 -4.49 14.26
CA VAL A 369 -12.05 -5.13 14.18
C VAL A 369 -12.45 -5.35 12.71
N CYS A 370 -12.72 -6.60 12.36
CA CYS A 370 -13.28 -6.97 11.08
C CYS A 370 -14.72 -7.46 11.20
N SER A 371 -15.47 -7.36 10.11
CA SER A 371 -16.77 -8.02 9.91
C SER A 371 -16.67 -8.95 8.71
N ALA A 372 -17.21 -10.17 8.76
CA ALA A 372 -17.22 -11.17 7.67
C ALA A 372 -16.13 -11.00 6.57
N THR A 373 -16.40 -10.17 5.56
CA THR A 373 -15.57 -9.93 4.36
C THR A 373 -15.00 -8.50 4.25
N GLY A 374 -14.90 -7.75 5.34
CA GLY A 374 -14.44 -6.36 5.36
C GLY A 374 -14.19 -5.85 6.77
N GLY A 375 -13.97 -4.55 6.90
CA GLY A 375 -13.65 -3.94 8.18
C GLY A 375 -14.86 -3.45 8.97
N ALA A 376 -14.61 -3.04 10.21
CA ALA A 376 -15.56 -2.35 11.08
C ALA A 376 -14.82 -1.35 11.96
N SER A 377 -15.54 -0.39 12.55
CA SER A 377 -14.96 0.60 13.48
C SER A 377 -13.78 1.38 12.90
N GLY A 378 -13.85 1.73 11.62
CA GLY A 378 -12.80 2.47 10.91
C GLY A 378 -11.71 1.60 10.27
N TRP A 379 -11.61 0.31 10.60
CA TRP A 379 -10.71 -0.61 9.90
C TRP A 379 -11.24 -0.95 8.51
N LEU A 380 -10.36 -1.26 7.55
CA LEU A 380 -10.74 -1.70 6.21
C LEU A 380 -10.75 -3.23 6.07
N CYS A 381 -9.85 -3.91 6.79
CA CYS A 381 -9.65 -5.37 6.71
C CYS A 381 -9.58 -5.91 5.27
N GLN A 382 -8.80 -5.25 4.42
CA GLN A 382 -8.61 -5.62 3.01
C GLN A 382 -8.26 -7.10 2.82
N HIS A 383 -7.48 -7.67 3.74
CA HIS A 383 -7.13 -9.10 3.75
C HIS A 383 -8.34 -10.05 3.77
N ARG A 384 -9.52 -9.59 4.21
CA ARG A 384 -10.78 -10.35 4.23
C ARG A 384 -11.63 -10.21 2.98
N PHE A 385 -11.24 -9.36 2.02
CA PHE A 385 -11.98 -9.25 0.77
C PHE A 385 -12.04 -10.61 0.10
N ILE A 386 -13.23 -11.02 -0.36
CA ILE A 386 -13.47 -12.37 -0.91
C ILE A 386 -12.44 -12.69 -1.99
N ALA A 387 -12.24 -11.75 -2.92
CA ALA A 387 -11.25 -11.90 -3.99
C ALA A 387 -9.82 -12.08 -3.47
N PHE A 388 -9.42 -11.37 -2.41
CA PHE A 388 -8.06 -11.47 -1.87
C PHE A 388 -7.86 -12.79 -1.15
N THR A 389 -8.85 -13.18 -0.34
CA THR A 389 -8.87 -14.47 0.38
C THR A 389 -8.82 -15.65 -0.60
N GLY A 390 -9.66 -15.62 -1.65
CA GLY A 390 -9.66 -16.63 -2.69
C GLY A 390 -8.33 -16.68 -3.45
N MET A 391 -7.74 -15.51 -3.75
CA MET A 391 -6.45 -15.44 -4.43
C MET A 391 -5.25 -15.82 -3.55
N VAL A 392 -5.33 -15.72 -2.22
CA VAL A 392 -4.34 -16.29 -1.30
C VAL A 392 -4.33 -17.81 -1.42
N GLY A 393 -5.51 -18.45 -1.36
CA GLY A 393 -5.66 -19.88 -1.61
C GLY A 393 -5.17 -20.29 -3.00
N TRP A 394 -5.49 -19.49 -4.02
CA TRP A 394 -5.02 -19.69 -5.39
C TRP A 394 -3.49 -19.62 -5.49
N ARG A 395 -2.84 -18.61 -4.89
CA ARG A 395 -1.37 -18.44 -4.88
C ARG A 395 -0.69 -19.65 -4.26
N ASN A 396 -1.21 -20.13 -3.14
CA ASN A 396 -0.71 -21.31 -2.46
C ASN A 396 -0.84 -22.57 -3.33
N GLN A 397 -1.96 -22.72 -4.07
CA GLN A 397 -2.17 -23.87 -4.94
C GLN A 397 -1.21 -23.89 -6.14
N VAL A 398 -0.99 -22.74 -6.78
CA VAL A 398 -0.16 -22.69 -7.99
C VAL A 398 1.34 -22.70 -7.68
N GLY A 399 1.74 -22.26 -6.47
CA GLY A 399 3.11 -22.23 -6.02
C GLY A 399 4.05 -21.56 -7.04
N SER A 400 5.13 -22.26 -7.38
CA SER A 400 6.17 -21.82 -8.31
C SER A 400 5.88 -22.12 -9.79
N ALA A 401 4.70 -22.65 -10.14
CA ALA A 401 4.37 -23.01 -11.53
C ALA A 401 4.58 -21.80 -12.46
N GLY A 402 5.18 -21.97 -13.63
CA GLY A 402 5.38 -20.88 -14.58
C GLY A 402 4.07 -20.34 -15.18
N MET A 403 4.10 -19.12 -15.70
CA MET A 403 2.98 -18.56 -16.46
C MET A 403 2.89 -19.22 -17.85
N VAL A 404 1.69 -19.63 -18.27
CA VAL A 404 1.43 -20.28 -19.56
C VAL A 404 0.19 -19.70 -20.22
N ASN A 405 0.04 -19.88 -21.53
CA ASN A 405 -1.17 -19.51 -22.30
C ASN A 405 -1.60 -18.04 -22.08
N TRP A 406 -0.67 -17.09 -22.18
CA TRP A 406 -1.00 -15.67 -22.09
C TRP A 406 -1.89 -15.23 -23.25
N ILE A 407 -3.03 -14.65 -22.92
CA ILE A 407 -4.07 -14.17 -23.83
C ILE A 407 -4.27 -12.68 -23.54
N ALA A 408 -4.20 -11.84 -24.57
CA ALA A 408 -4.47 -10.40 -24.45
C ALA A 408 -5.17 -9.87 -25.73
N PRO A 409 -6.50 -10.05 -25.88
CA PRO A 409 -7.21 -9.64 -27.09
C PRO A 409 -7.32 -8.11 -27.23
N SER A 410 -7.06 -7.38 -26.16
CA SER A 410 -6.96 -5.93 -26.14
C SER A 410 -5.95 -5.50 -25.08
N SER A 411 -5.65 -4.21 -25.00
CA SER A 411 -4.75 -3.70 -23.97
C SER A 411 -5.32 -3.83 -22.55
N GLN A 412 -6.64 -4.00 -22.40
CA GLN A 412 -7.36 -3.99 -21.12
C GLN A 412 -7.88 -5.35 -20.66
N GLN A 413 -7.61 -6.42 -21.40
CA GLN A 413 -8.07 -7.76 -21.08
C GLN A 413 -6.89 -8.72 -21.15
N ILE A 414 -6.69 -9.49 -20.08
CA ILE A 414 -5.65 -10.52 -20.03
C ILE A 414 -6.20 -11.81 -19.44
N ALA A 415 -5.69 -12.95 -19.88
CA ALA A 415 -5.88 -14.23 -19.21
C ALA A 415 -4.61 -15.09 -19.33
N PHE A 416 -4.35 -15.92 -18.34
CA PHE A 416 -3.21 -16.85 -18.36
C PHE A 416 -3.40 -17.98 -17.35
N GLY A 417 -2.67 -19.08 -17.57
CA GLY A 417 -2.53 -20.18 -16.63
C GLY A 417 -1.26 -20.08 -15.79
N ARG A 418 -1.23 -20.80 -14.67
CA ARG A 418 -0.02 -21.15 -13.91
C ARG A 418 0.14 -22.66 -13.95
N GLY A 419 0.88 -23.15 -14.94
CA GLY A 419 0.95 -24.57 -15.28
C GLY A 419 -0.45 -25.21 -15.42
N THR A 420 -0.60 -26.41 -14.87
CA THR A 420 -1.88 -27.14 -14.79
C THR A 420 -2.67 -26.87 -13.51
N ALA A 421 -2.18 -25.97 -12.65
CA ALA A 421 -2.69 -25.78 -11.29
C ALA A 421 -3.73 -24.66 -11.18
N GLY A 422 -3.62 -23.62 -12.01
CA GLY A 422 -4.50 -22.44 -11.93
C GLY A 422 -4.67 -21.71 -13.25
N PHE A 423 -5.77 -20.97 -13.36
CA PHE A 423 -6.12 -20.09 -14.47
C PHE A 423 -6.71 -18.79 -13.91
N VAL A 424 -6.42 -17.67 -14.56
CA VAL A 424 -7.00 -16.36 -14.25
C VAL A 424 -7.35 -15.61 -15.53
N ALA A 425 -8.46 -14.85 -15.51
CA ALA A 425 -8.82 -13.88 -16.52
C ALA A 425 -9.20 -12.56 -15.84
N ILE A 426 -8.65 -11.43 -16.31
CA ILE A 426 -8.87 -10.09 -15.75
C ILE A 426 -9.38 -9.18 -16.88
N ASN A 427 -10.52 -8.56 -16.64
CA ASN A 427 -11.14 -7.59 -17.55
C ASN A 427 -11.11 -6.20 -16.92
N ASN A 428 -10.16 -5.37 -17.36
CA ASN A 428 -10.08 -3.96 -17.01
C ASN A 428 -10.86 -3.05 -17.99
N ALA A 429 -11.63 -3.60 -18.93
CA ALA A 429 -12.51 -2.79 -19.77
C ALA A 429 -13.84 -2.48 -19.06
N ASP A 430 -14.57 -1.50 -19.60
CA ASP A 430 -15.92 -1.13 -19.16
C ASP A 430 -17.04 -1.97 -19.82
N SER A 431 -16.66 -2.87 -20.73
CA SER A 431 -17.57 -3.83 -21.37
C SER A 431 -17.28 -5.26 -20.91
N ALA A 432 -18.32 -6.12 -20.92
CA ALA A 432 -18.17 -7.52 -20.57
C ALA A 432 -17.31 -8.25 -21.61
N TRP A 433 -16.53 -9.22 -21.15
CA TRP A 433 -15.66 -10.04 -22.00
C TRP A 433 -16.14 -11.49 -22.00
N THR A 434 -16.86 -11.89 -23.04
CA THR A 434 -17.24 -13.29 -23.27
C THR A 434 -16.24 -13.95 -24.20
N ALA A 435 -15.61 -15.04 -23.75
CA ALA A 435 -14.66 -15.80 -24.54
C ALA A 435 -14.65 -17.28 -24.16
N THR A 436 -14.16 -18.10 -25.09
CA THR A 436 -13.73 -19.48 -24.80
C THR A 436 -12.24 -19.45 -24.52
N PHE A 437 -11.86 -19.77 -23.30
CA PHE A 437 -10.49 -19.74 -22.81
C PHE A 437 -9.84 -21.10 -22.99
N THR A 438 -8.66 -21.12 -23.62
CA THR A 438 -7.75 -22.27 -23.59
C THR A 438 -7.03 -22.30 -22.24
N THR A 439 -7.01 -23.46 -21.60
CA THR A 439 -6.40 -23.65 -20.29
C THR A 439 -5.72 -25.01 -20.19
N SER A 440 -4.71 -25.10 -19.33
CA SER A 440 -4.04 -26.35 -18.97
C SER A 440 -4.64 -27.00 -17.72
N LEU A 441 -5.71 -26.42 -17.15
CA LEU A 441 -6.46 -27.06 -16.08
C LEU A 441 -7.02 -28.42 -16.54
N PRO A 442 -6.96 -29.47 -15.70
CA PRO A 442 -7.61 -30.74 -15.98
C PRO A 442 -9.13 -30.60 -16.14
N ASN A 443 -9.76 -31.55 -16.83
CA ASN A 443 -11.21 -31.61 -16.95
C ASN A 443 -11.87 -31.73 -15.56
N ASN A 444 -12.64 -30.72 -15.15
CA ASN A 444 -13.41 -30.73 -13.90
C ASN A 444 -14.36 -29.52 -13.85
N ALA A 445 -15.21 -29.47 -12.82
CA ALA A 445 -15.93 -28.26 -12.42
C ALA A 445 -15.15 -27.53 -11.31
N TYR A 446 -14.92 -26.23 -11.52
CA TYR A 446 -14.13 -25.38 -10.65
C TYR A 446 -14.98 -24.21 -10.14
N CYS A 447 -14.77 -23.84 -8.88
CA CYS A 447 -15.34 -22.63 -8.33
C CYS A 447 -14.47 -21.42 -8.66
N ASP A 448 -15.12 -20.32 -9.02
CA ASP A 448 -14.45 -19.04 -9.16
C ASP A 448 -14.14 -18.45 -7.78
N VAL A 449 -12.85 -18.40 -7.46
CA VAL A 449 -12.38 -17.94 -6.15
C VAL A 449 -12.46 -16.42 -5.97
N ILE A 450 -12.75 -15.67 -7.04
CA ILE A 450 -12.99 -14.23 -6.95
C ILE A 450 -14.37 -13.93 -6.38
N SER A 451 -15.37 -14.77 -6.69
CA SER A 451 -16.76 -14.59 -6.28
C SER A 451 -17.21 -15.52 -5.15
N GLY A 452 -16.44 -16.55 -4.80
CA GLY A 452 -16.78 -17.48 -3.74
C GLY A 452 -15.73 -18.57 -3.49
N SER A 453 -16.17 -19.71 -2.97
CA SER A 453 -15.33 -20.88 -2.69
C SER A 453 -16.16 -22.17 -2.84
N SER A 454 -15.49 -23.31 -2.78
CA SER A 454 -16.16 -24.61 -2.70
C SER A 454 -16.63 -24.90 -1.28
N LYS A 455 -17.89 -25.30 -1.14
CA LYS A 455 -18.48 -25.77 0.12
C LYS A 455 -19.32 -27.01 -0.15
N GLY A 456 -18.84 -28.16 0.32
CA GLY A 456 -19.53 -29.44 0.12
C GLY A 456 -19.66 -29.85 -1.35
N GLY A 457 -18.71 -29.45 -2.21
CA GLY A 457 -18.72 -29.73 -3.64
C GLY A 457 -19.57 -28.77 -4.47
N ALA A 458 -20.23 -27.78 -3.86
CA ALA A 458 -20.93 -26.71 -4.54
C ALA A 458 -20.20 -25.38 -4.42
N CYS A 459 -20.25 -24.56 -5.45
CA CYS A 459 -19.67 -23.22 -5.40
C CYS A 459 -20.61 -22.25 -4.70
N THR A 460 -20.08 -21.49 -3.73
CA THR A 460 -20.83 -20.39 -3.09
C THR A 460 -20.94 -19.17 -4.01
N GLY A 461 -20.09 -19.10 -5.04
CA GLY A 461 -20.11 -18.11 -6.11
C GLY A 461 -20.33 -18.77 -7.47
N ALA A 462 -19.73 -18.21 -8.52
CA ALA A 462 -19.79 -18.80 -9.86
C ALA A 462 -18.97 -20.10 -9.95
N GLY A 463 -19.37 -20.98 -10.86
CA GLY A 463 -18.62 -22.19 -11.21
C GLY A 463 -18.48 -22.36 -12.72
N TYR A 464 -17.40 -23.01 -13.14
CA TYR A 464 -17.06 -23.23 -14.55
C TYR A 464 -16.54 -24.65 -14.78
N THR A 465 -17.02 -25.28 -15.84
CA THR A 465 -16.58 -26.63 -16.24
C THR A 465 -15.52 -26.51 -17.32
N VAL A 466 -14.33 -27.03 -17.03
CA VAL A 466 -13.27 -27.23 -18.02
C VAL A 466 -13.46 -28.59 -18.68
N SER A 467 -13.49 -28.60 -20.02
CA SER A 467 -13.56 -29.81 -20.81
C SER A 467 -12.72 -29.66 -22.08
N GLY A 468 -11.89 -30.66 -22.37
CA GLY A 468 -11.02 -30.65 -23.54
C GLY A 468 -10.01 -29.50 -23.54
N GLY A 469 -9.56 -29.08 -22.36
CA GLY A 469 -8.62 -27.95 -22.22
C GLY A 469 -9.24 -26.57 -22.49
N THR A 470 -10.57 -26.46 -22.49
CA THR A 470 -11.26 -25.18 -22.69
C THR A 470 -12.42 -24.99 -21.73
N PHE A 471 -12.83 -23.73 -21.54
CA PHE A 471 -14.11 -23.38 -20.93
C PHE A 471 -14.58 -22.01 -21.44
N THR A 472 -15.89 -21.80 -21.51
CA THR A 472 -16.47 -20.50 -21.90
C THR A 472 -16.92 -19.74 -20.66
N ALA A 473 -16.58 -18.46 -20.59
CA ALA A 473 -17.00 -17.59 -19.51
C ALA A 473 -17.21 -16.14 -19.98
N THR A 474 -18.04 -15.41 -19.23
CA THR A 474 -18.18 -13.96 -19.36
C THR A 474 -17.55 -13.30 -18.14
N VAL A 475 -16.43 -12.58 -18.35
CA VAL A 475 -15.79 -11.76 -17.32
C VAL A 475 -16.47 -10.38 -17.32
N SER A 476 -17.17 -10.04 -16.24
CA SER A 476 -17.83 -8.74 -16.09
C SER A 476 -16.84 -7.57 -16.27
N PRO A 477 -17.33 -6.36 -16.65
CA PRO A 477 -16.51 -5.15 -16.65
C PRO A 477 -15.80 -4.96 -15.31
N ARG A 478 -14.54 -4.53 -15.35
CA ARG A 478 -13.74 -4.19 -14.15
C ARG A 478 -13.70 -5.33 -13.11
N SER A 479 -13.60 -6.57 -13.57
CA SER A 479 -13.65 -7.78 -12.75
C SER A 479 -12.65 -8.84 -13.22
N ALA A 480 -12.63 -9.98 -12.53
CA ALA A 480 -11.81 -11.12 -12.86
C ALA A 480 -12.53 -12.44 -12.56
N ILE A 481 -11.98 -13.53 -13.10
CA ILE A 481 -12.31 -14.92 -12.76
C ILE A 481 -10.99 -15.62 -12.43
N ALA A 482 -10.97 -16.45 -11.39
CA ALA A 482 -9.81 -17.28 -11.06
C ALA A 482 -10.24 -18.68 -10.65
N LEU A 483 -9.60 -19.69 -11.25
CA LEU A 483 -9.87 -21.12 -11.04
C LEU A 483 -8.58 -21.82 -10.63
N HIS A 484 -8.65 -22.79 -9.73
CA HIS A 484 -7.51 -23.65 -9.41
C HIS A 484 -7.91 -25.04 -8.93
N THR A 485 -6.97 -25.99 -8.99
CA THR A 485 -7.19 -27.41 -8.67
C THR A 485 -7.54 -27.70 -7.22
N GLY A 486 -7.42 -26.72 -6.33
CA GLY A 486 -7.81 -26.83 -4.92
C GLY A 486 -9.25 -26.40 -4.61
N GLN A 487 -10.00 -25.88 -5.60
CA GLN A 487 -11.37 -25.37 -5.41
C GLN A 487 -12.32 -25.97 -6.44
N LEU A 488 -12.55 -27.28 -6.33
CA LEU A 488 -13.47 -28.02 -7.18
C LEU A 488 -14.91 -27.85 -6.70
N GLY A 489 -15.84 -27.71 -7.64
CA GLY A 489 -17.26 -27.71 -7.33
C GLY A 489 -18.14 -27.30 -8.50
N THR A 490 -19.42 -27.65 -8.38
CA THR A 490 -20.45 -27.25 -9.34
C THR A 490 -21.14 -25.98 -8.84
N GLY A 491 -21.24 -24.97 -9.70
CA GLY A 491 -22.00 -23.74 -9.43
C GLY A 491 -22.90 -23.40 -10.60
N SER A 492 -23.83 -22.47 -10.39
CA SER A 492 -24.54 -21.84 -11.51
C SER A 492 -23.49 -21.24 -12.44
N ALA A 493 -23.49 -21.68 -13.71
CA ALA A 493 -22.61 -21.13 -14.71
C ALA A 493 -22.75 -19.60 -14.68
N GLY A 494 -21.62 -18.90 -14.64
CA GLY A 494 -21.58 -17.44 -14.80
C GLY A 494 -22.00 -17.08 -16.22
N SER A 495 -23.31 -17.20 -16.49
CA SER A 495 -24.04 -16.92 -17.72
C SER A 495 -23.29 -17.29 -19.02
N GLY A 496 -23.33 -18.58 -19.37
CA GLY A 496 -23.28 -19.07 -20.74
C GLY A 496 -24.70 -19.47 -21.17
N SER A 497 -25.11 -19.02 -22.35
CA SER A 497 -26.47 -18.94 -22.93
C SER A 497 -27.41 -20.15 -22.84
N GLY A 498 -28.72 -19.86 -22.74
CA GLY A 498 -29.78 -20.60 -23.46
C GLY A 498 -30.66 -21.55 -22.64
N GLY A 499 -31.50 -21.02 -21.74
CA GLY A 499 -32.55 -21.81 -21.08
C GLY A 499 -33.18 -21.03 -19.94
N SER A 500 -34.43 -20.62 -20.14
CA SER A 500 -35.24 -19.88 -19.17
C SER A 500 -35.56 -20.72 -17.93
N SER A 501 -34.68 -20.66 -16.93
CA SER A 501 -35.08 -20.78 -15.53
C SER A 501 -34.71 -19.47 -14.84
N ALA A 502 -35.72 -18.70 -14.45
CA ALA A 502 -35.55 -17.39 -13.84
C ALA A 502 -34.56 -17.50 -12.65
N PRO A 503 -33.56 -16.60 -12.53
CA PRO A 503 -32.75 -16.55 -11.33
C PRO A 503 -33.67 -16.33 -10.14
N SER A 504 -33.50 -17.10 -9.07
CA SER A 504 -34.23 -16.84 -7.83
C SER A 504 -33.80 -15.47 -7.33
N ASN A 505 -34.74 -14.55 -7.47
CA ASN A 505 -34.66 -13.17 -7.08
C ASN A 505 -34.74 -13.10 -5.55
N VAL A 506 -33.71 -12.58 -4.88
CA VAL A 506 -33.62 -12.46 -3.43
C VAL A 506 -33.78 -11.00 -3.03
N ALA A 507 -34.66 -10.73 -2.07
CA ALA A 507 -34.78 -9.40 -1.49
C ALA A 507 -33.55 -9.09 -0.62
N VAL A 508 -32.82 -8.04 -0.99
CA VAL A 508 -31.70 -7.50 -0.21
C VAL A 508 -32.10 -6.14 0.31
N THR A 509 -31.91 -5.94 1.63
CA THR A 509 -32.15 -4.67 2.29
C THR A 509 -30.85 -3.88 2.37
N PHE A 510 -30.83 -2.71 1.75
CA PHE A 510 -29.73 -1.75 1.89
C PHE A 510 -30.09 -0.77 3.02
N ALA A 511 -29.22 -0.67 4.02
CA ALA A 511 -29.38 0.26 5.15
C ALA A 511 -28.16 1.18 5.21
N GLU A 512 -28.40 2.49 5.14
CA GLU A 512 -27.38 3.53 5.15
C GLU A 512 -27.83 4.73 6.01
N THR A 513 -26.88 5.39 6.68
CA THR A 513 -27.13 6.67 7.34
C THR A 513 -26.26 7.76 6.72
N ALA A 514 -26.84 8.59 5.84
CA ALA A 514 -26.16 9.72 5.23
C ALA A 514 -26.96 11.03 5.36
N THR A 515 -26.28 12.15 5.62
CA THR A 515 -26.90 13.46 5.90
C THR A 515 -27.07 14.31 4.64
N THR A 516 -28.27 14.37 4.06
CA THR A 516 -28.55 15.17 2.84
C THR A 516 -28.86 16.64 3.16
N VAL A 517 -28.55 17.56 2.23
CA VAL A 517 -29.13 18.91 2.26
C VAL A 517 -30.47 18.93 1.49
N PHE A 518 -31.28 19.97 1.71
CA PHE A 518 -32.57 20.12 1.04
C PHE A 518 -32.39 20.11 -0.49
N GLY A 519 -33.04 19.16 -1.17
CA GLY A 519 -32.92 18.96 -2.63
C GLY A 519 -32.08 17.74 -3.05
N GLU A 520 -31.24 17.19 -2.16
CA GLU A 520 -30.45 15.99 -2.43
C GLU A 520 -31.20 14.70 -2.07
N ASN A 521 -30.97 13.64 -2.85
CA ASN A 521 -31.50 12.30 -2.57
C ASN A 521 -30.37 11.26 -2.64
N ILE A 522 -30.51 10.18 -1.87
CA ILE A 522 -29.57 9.05 -1.87
C ILE A 522 -30.01 8.01 -2.90
N PHE A 523 -29.05 7.49 -3.66
CA PHE A 523 -29.25 6.41 -4.61
C PHE A 523 -28.18 5.34 -4.46
N ILE A 524 -28.52 4.11 -4.87
CA ILE A 524 -27.63 2.95 -4.89
C ILE A 524 -27.30 2.62 -6.33
N VAL A 525 -26.02 2.43 -6.63
CA VAL A 525 -25.52 1.86 -7.88
C VAL A 525 -24.70 0.60 -7.59
N GLY A 526 -24.55 -0.29 -8.57
CA GLY A 526 -23.80 -1.52 -8.37
C GLY A 526 -23.41 -2.22 -9.66
N SER A 527 -22.59 -3.26 -9.53
CA SER A 527 -21.95 -3.98 -10.64
C SER A 527 -22.89 -4.88 -11.45
N ILE A 528 -24.19 -4.85 -11.16
CA ILE A 528 -25.18 -5.66 -11.87
C ILE A 528 -26.29 -4.75 -12.44
N PRO A 529 -27.00 -5.20 -13.49
CA PRO A 529 -28.06 -4.41 -14.13
C PRO A 529 -29.16 -3.95 -13.17
N GLN A 530 -29.50 -4.76 -12.17
CA GLN A 530 -30.52 -4.44 -11.16
C GLN A 530 -30.13 -3.27 -10.25
N LEU A 531 -28.83 -2.93 -10.19
CA LEU A 531 -28.29 -1.75 -9.52
C LEU A 531 -27.69 -0.76 -10.52
N GLY A 532 -28.13 -0.79 -11.77
CA GLY A 532 -27.74 0.20 -12.78
C GLY A 532 -26.37 -0.02 -13.42
N SER A 533 -25.68 -1.14 -13.19
CA SER A 533 -24.37 -1.43 -13.80
C SER A 533 -23.37 -0.27 -13.70
N TRP A 534 -23.29 0.32 -12.51
CA TRP A 534 -22.50 1.52 -12.19
C TRP A 534 -22.93 2.83 -12.87
N ALA A 535 -24.01 2.86 -13.65
CA ALA A 535 -24.52 4.09 -14.25
C ALA A 535 -25.37 4.89 -13.23
N PRO A 536 -24.94 6.10 -12.81
CA PRO A 536 -25.69 6.91 -11.84
C PRO A 536 -27.07 7.32 -12.33
N ALA A 537 -27.23 7.52 -13.64
CA ALA A 537 -28.53 7.80 -14.26
C ALA A 537 -29.53 6.63 -14.15
N SER A 538 -29.03 5.41 -13.92
CA SER A 538 -29.81 4.19 -13.74
C SER A 538 -29.79 3.70 -12.29
N SER A 539 -29.43 4.59 -11.36
CA SER A 539 -29.33 4.29 -9.94
C SER A 539 -30.70 4.05 -9.30
N VAL A 540 -30.72 3.21 -8.27
CA VAL A 540 -31.94 2.89 -7.53
C VAL A 540 -32.11 3.91 -6.41
N ARG A 541 -33.22 4.67 -6.46
CA ARG A 541 -33.51 5.71 -5.47
C ARG A 541 -33.85 5.10 -4.11
N SER A 542 -33.24 5.62 -3.06
CA SER A 542 -33.68 5.39 -1.69
C SER A 542 -34.90 6.29 -1.39
N SER A 543 -36.05 5.71 -1.09
CA SER A 543 -37.24 6.38 -0.55
C SER A 543 -37.01 6.93 0.86
N HIS A 544 -37.32 8.22 0.99
CA HIS A 544 -37.66 9.05 2.16
C HIS A 544 -36.67 9.18 3.35
N TYR A 545 -36.96 10.17 4.20
CA TYR A 545 -36.01 11.01 4.94
C TYR A 545 -35.86 10.50 6.38
N PHE A 546 -34.62 10.37 6.84
CA PHE A 546 -34.19 9.90 8.18
C PHE A 546 -34.45 8.41 8.50
N ARG A 547 -33.38 7.59 8.37
CA ARG A 547 -33.29 6.13 8.58
C ARG A 547 -34.25 5.34 7.70
N ASP A 548 -33.75 4.87 6.56
CA ASP A 548 -34.52 3.99 5.70
C ASP A 548 -33.76 2.75 5.22
N SER A 549 -34.54 1.68 5.06
CA SER A 549 -34.15 0.37 4.56
C SER A 549 -34.81 0.17 3.20
N HIS A 550 -34.02 0.01 2.13
CA HIS A 550 -34.53 -0.18 0.78
C HIS A 550 -34.56 -1.64 0.36
N TYR A 551 -35.73 -2.11 -0.07
CA TYR A 551 -35.94 -3.45 -0.60
C TYR A 551 -35.61 -3.49 -2.09
N ILE A 552 -34.54 -4.19 -2.46
CA ILE A 552 -34.21 -4.41 -3.86
C ILE A 552 -34.12 -5.91 -4.10
N ILE A 553 -34.80 -6.35 -5.16
CA ILE A 553 -34.77 -7.73 -5.60
C ILE A 553 -33.53 -7.92 -6.49
N LEU A 554 -32.55 -8.68 -6.00
CA LEU A 554 -31.30 -8.97 -6.72
C LEU A 554 -31.24 -10.44 -7.12
N PRO A 555 -30.59 -10.78 -8.25
CA PRO A 555 -30.27 -12.16 -8.58
C PRO A 555 -29.33 -12.75 -7.51
N ASP A 556 -29.41 -14.06 -7.26
CA ASP A 556 -28.58 -14.80 -6.30
C ASP A 556 -27.09 -14.84 -6.72
N ARG A 557 -26.40 -13.70 -6.61
CA ARG A 557 -24.97 -13.48 -6.90
C ARG A 557 -24.41 -12.40 -5.97
N THR A 558 -23.08 -12.41 -5.77
CA THR A 558 -22.36 -11.33 -5.06
C THR A 558 -22.35 -10.06 -5.91
N VAL A 559 -22.68 -8.91 -5.31
CA VAL A 559 -22.83 -7.63 -6.01
C VAL A 559 -21.96 -6.56 -5.33
N LEU A 560 -21.14 -5.86 -6.10
CA LEU A 560 -20.43 -4.68 -5.63
C LEU A 560 -21.37 -3.48 -5.75
N CYS A 561 -21.45 -2.63 -4.72
CA CYS A 561 -22.38 -1.50 -4.69
C CYS A 561 -21.68 -0.18 -4.27
N LYS A 562 -22.25 0.96 -4.63
CA LYS A 562 -21.85 2.31 -4.19
C LYS A 562 -23.09 3.16 -3.97
N LEU A 563 -22.93 4.26 -3.23
CA LEU A 563 -23.95 5.26 -3.01
C LEU A 563 -23.63 6.52 -3.81
N SER A 564 -24.64 7.15 -4.40
CA SER A 564 -24.53 8.42 -5.12
C SER A 564 -25.59 9.40 -4.66
N ARG A 565 -25.24 10.69 -4.54
CA ARG A 565 -26.23 11.78 -4.41
C ARG A 565 -26.50 12.41 -5.76
N LEU A 566 -27.79 12.64 -6.04
CA LEU A 566 -28.23 13.38 -7.22
C LEU A 566 -29.15 14.53 -6.79
N GLU A 567 -28.85 15.71 -7.31
CA GLU A 567 -29.66 16.93 -7.22
C GLU A 567 -30.56 17.01 -8.46
N ARG A 568 -31.88 17.18 -8.30
CA ARG A 568 -32.77 17.46 -9.45
C ARG A 568 -32.79 18.96 -9.73
N HIS A 569 -31.96 19.42 -10.65
CA HIS A 569 -32.25 20.64 -11.43
C HIS A 569 -32.69 20.22 -12.84
N PRO A 570 -33.76 20.81 -13.44
CA PRO A 570 -34.27 20.39 -14.74
C PRO A 570 -33.29 20.51 -15.92
N GLN A 571 -32.09 21.08 -15.73
CA GLN A 571 -31.13 21.32 -16.81
C GLN A 571 -29.65 21.00 -16.51
N SER A 572 -29.27 20.48 -15.32
CA SER A 572 -27.93 19.88 -15.09
C SER A 572 -27.82 19.22 -13.70
N PRO A 573 -27.54 17.91 -13.56
CA PRO A 573 -27.21 17.32 -12.27
C PRO A 573 -25.78 17.73 -11.83
N ARG A 574 -25.59 18.08 -10.55
CA ARG A 574 -24.27 18.19 -9.90
C ARG A 574 -24.07 17.01 -8.94
N GLU A 575 -22.83 16.53 -8.85
CA GLU A 575 -22.44 15.30 -8.14
C GLU A 575 -21.66 15.59 -6.84
N HIS A 576 -22.04 14.92 -5.75
CA HIS A 576 -21.26 14.83 -4.52
C HIS A 576 -21.29 13.40 -3.96
N LEU A 577 -20.15 12.91 -3.46
CA LEU A 577 -19.95 11.54 -2.95
C LEU A 577 -19.47 11.60 -1.50
N LEU A 578 -19.81 10.60 -0.67
CA LEU A 578 -19.55 10.59 0.78
C LEU A 578 -18.91 9.30 1.32
N PRO A 579 -18.22 9.37 2.48
CA PRO A 579 -17.80 8.24 3.30
C PRO A 579 -18.94 7.66 4.17
N VAL A 580 -18.86 6.37 4.52
CA VAL A 580 -19.94 5.57 5.16
C VAL A 580 -19.46 4.84 6.44
N GLN A 581 -20.32 4.70 7.45
CA GLN A 581 -20.14 3.90 8.68
C GLN A 581 -21.29 2.89 8.82
N VAL A 582 -21.01 1.65 9.27
CA VAL A 582 -21.99 0.54 9.32
C VAL A 582 -22.28 0.09 10.76
N HIS A 583 -23.55 -0.17 11.09
CA HIS A 583 -24.00 -0.84 12.32
C HIS A 583 -24.88 -2.07 12.04
N PRO A 584 -24.67 -3.21 12.72
CA PRO A 584 -25.49 -4.42 12.56
C PRO A 584 -26.78 -4.41 13.42
N GLN A 585 -27.87 -4.95 12.88
CA GLN A 585 -29.10 -5.29 13.62
C GLN A 585 -29.16 -6.80 13.92
N ARG A 586 -29.62 -7.14 15.13
CA ARG A 586 -29.74 -8.50 15.67
C ARG A 586 -30.85 -9.25 14.95
N ASN A 587 -30.49 -10.21 14.08
CA ASN A 587 -31.09 -11.56 13.99
C ASN A 587 -30.65 -12.28 12.69
N GLY A 588 -29.60 -13.09 12.81
CA GLY A 588 -29.46 -14.41 12.18
C GLY A 588 -29.87 -14.63 10.73
N ARG A 589 -29.33 -13.85 9.78
CA ARG A 589 -28.95 -14.22 8.38
C ARG A 589 -28.70 -12.92 7.61
N GLN A 590 -27.46 -12.46 7.51
CA GLN A 590 -27.09 -11.29 6.72
C GLN A 590 -26.01 -11.65 5.69
N ARG A 591 -26.22 -11.25 4.42
CA ARG A 591 -25.25 -11.28 3.32
C ARG A 591 -24.92 -9.82 2.97
N THR A 592 -23.64 -9.46 3.02
CA THR A 592 -23.18 -8.05 3.08
C THR A 592 -22.72 -7.52 1.71
N CYS A 593 -23.08 -6.27 1.37
CA CYS A 593 -22.54 -5.54 0.21
C CYS A 593 -21.24 -4.80 0.58
N VAL A 594 -20.28 -4.74 -0.35
CA VAL A 594 -19.03 -3.98 -0.20
C VAL A 594 -19.22 -2.59 -0.83
N PHE A 595 -19.06 -1.52 -0.04
CA PHE A 595 -19.22 -0.12 -0.48
C PHE A 595 -17.86 0.55 -0.77
N GLN A 596 -17.80 1.44 -1.78
CA GLN A 596 -16.59 2.15 -2.21
C GLN A 596 -16.88 3.65 -2.42
N SER A 597 -16.10 4.57 -1.82
CA SER A 597 -16.25 6.04 -1.99
C SER A 597 -15.28 6.61 -3.04
N TYR A 598 -15.72 7.62 -3.81
CA TYR A 598 -14.88 8.44 -4.73
C TYR A 598 -15.17 9.93 -4.54
N LEU A 599 -14.34 10.82 -5.09
CA LEU A 599 -14.65 12.22 -5.35
C LEU A 599 -14.34 12.47 -6.83
N SER A 600 -15.29 13.04 -7.58
CA SER A 600 -15.09 13.47 -8.97
C SER A 600 -15.49 14.94 -9.10
N ARG A 601 -14.57 15.78 -9.60
CA ARG A 601 -14.92 17.06 -10.21
C ARG A 601 -14.71 16.91 -11.72
N ARG A 602 -15.79 16.97 -12.51
CA ARG A 602 -15.69 17.20 -13.96
C ARG A 602 -16.29 18.56 -14.29
N SER A 603 -15.48 19.37 -14.96
CA SER A 603 -15.90 20.53 -15.74
C SER A 603 -16.14 20.05 -17.17
N THR A 604 -17.38 20.04 -17.65
CA THR A 604 -17.70 19.75 -19.05
C THR A 604 -17.95 21.04 -19.81
N PHE A 605 -17.05 21.38 -20.74
CA PHE A 605 -17.34 22.23 -21.88
C PHE A 605 -17.85 21.32 -23.01
N PHE A 606 -19.09 21.48 -23.46
CA PHE A 606 -19.58 20.92 -24.71
C PHE A 606 -19.50 22.00 -25.79
N ALA A 607 -18.82 21.69 -26.88
CA ALA A 607 -18.92 22.40 -28.15
C ALA A 607 -19.48 21.40 -29.17
N ASP A 608 -20.74 21.55 -29.55
CA ASP A 608 -21.32 20.88 -30.71
C ASP A 608 -21.37 21.87 -31.88
N PRO A 609 -20.94 21.49 -33.10
CA PRO A 609 -21.05 22.32 -34.27
C PRO A 609 -22.23 21.87 -35.15
N VAL A 610 -23.24 22.71 -35.33
CA VAL A 610 -24.11 22.66 -36.52
C VAL A 610 -24.44 24.08 -36.95
N GLY A 611 -24.05 24.43 -38.17
CA GLY A 611 -24.27 25.74 -38.77
C GLY A 611 -25.61 25.89 -39.51
N VAL A 612 -25.73 27.08 -40.13
CA VAL A 612 -26.83 27.64 -40.95
C VAL A 612 -27.94 28.25 -40.10
N GLY A 613 -28.31 29.54 -40.17
CA GLY A 613 -28.02 30.69 -41.04
C GLY A 613 -28.85 31.89 -40.53
N PRO A 614 -28.68 33.11 -41.06
CA PRO A 614 -28.86 34.35 -40.28
C PRO A 614 -30.25 34.97 -40.42
N LYS A 615 -30.73 35.70 -39.40
CA LYS A 615 -31.59 36.89 -39.57
C LYS A 615 -31.79 37.72 -38.30
N GLN A 616 -31.32 38.96 -38.40
CA GLN A 616 -31.91 40.25 -37.98
C GLN A 616 -32.39 40.46 -36.52
N VAL A 617 -31.56 41.23 -35.83
CA VAL A 617 -31.84 42.46 -35.05
C VAL A 617 -33.31 42.94 -35.04
N VAL A 618 -33.87 43.07 -33.83
CA VAL A 618 -34.84 44.12 -33.47
C VAL A 618 -34.45 44.70 -32.12
N HIS A 619 -34.34 46.03 -32.09
CA HIS A 619 -34.12 46.89 -30.93
C HIS A 619 -35.43 47.15 -30.17
N ASP A 620 -35.33 47.24 -28.84
CA ASP A 620 -36.02 48.15 -27.89
C ASP A 620 -35.92 47.49 -26.50
N GLY A 621 -35.44 48.08 -25.41
CA GLY A 621 -35.42 49.48 -24.98
C GLY A 621 -35.99 49.48 -23.55
N GLY A 622 -35.17 49.67 -22.52
CA GLY A 622 -35.66 49.76 -21.12
C GLY A 622 -34.59 49.57 -20.05
N LEU A 623 -34.15 50.69 -19.47
CA LEU A 623 -33.12 50.84 -18.44
C LEU A 623 -33.54 50.28 -17.07
N GLY A 624 -32.60 49.67 -16.34
CA GLY A 624 -32.75 49.36 -14.91
C GLY A 624 -31.56 48.62 -14.29
N ASN A 625 -30.71 49.38 -13.58
CA ASN A 625 -29.67 48.99 -12.60
C ASN A 625 -28.40 48.25 -13.03
N THR A 626 -27.32 49.04 -13.07
CA THR A 626 -25.91 48.69 -12.89
C THR A 626 -25.62 48.25 -11.46
N ASP A 627 -25.09 47.04 -11.29
CA ASP A 627 -24.11 46.67 -10.25
C ASP A 627 -23.57 45.27 -10.58
N GLY A 628 -22.33 45.18 -11.06
CA GLY A 628 -21.77 43.87 -11.42
C GLY A 628 -20.50 43.83 -12.26
N ILE A 629 -19.66 44.86 -12.31
CA ILE A 629 -18.31 44.76 -12.91
C ILE A 629 -17.32 45.59 -12.09
N GLU A 630 -17.06 45.22 -10.83
CA GLU A 630 -15.89 45.74 -10.12
C GLU A 630 -15.29 44.80 -9.05
N PHE A 631 -15.55 43.48 -9.15
CA PHE A 631 -14.96 42.50 -8.21
C PHE A 631 -13.92 41.53 -8.84
N VAL A 632 -13.68 41.63 -10.14
CA VAL A 632 -12.77 40.71 -10.86
C VAL A 632 -11.37 41.31 -11.07
N ALA A 633 -11.23 42.64 -11.13
CA ALA A 633 -9.94 43.28 -11.38
C ALA A 633 -9.01 43.36 -10.14
N LEU A 634 -9.56 43.37 -8.92
CA LEU A 634 -8.74 43.45 -7.69
C LEU A 634 -8.15 42.09 -7.25
N ARG A 635 -8.81 40.97 -7.60
CA ARG A 635 -8.29 39.62 -7.26
C ARG A 635 -7.15 39.18 -8.18
N ALA A 636 -7.12 39.61 -9.44
CA ALA A 636 -6.05 39.26 -10.37
C ALA A 636 -4.71 39.92 -10.01
N ARG A 637 -4.71 41.15 -9.49
CA ARG A 637 -3.48 41.84 -9.03
C ARG A 637 -2.88 41.22 -7.76
N ARG A 638 -3.70 40.79 -6.81
CA ARG A 638 -3.22 40.11 -5.59
C ARG A 638 -2.66 38.71 -5.87
N LEU A 639 -3.21 38.00 -6.86
CA LEU A 639 -2.72 36.67 -7.24
C LEU A 639 -1.35 36.74 -7.96
N LEU A 640 -1.12 37.77 -8.78
CA LEU A 640 0.17 37.94 -9.48
C LEU A 640 1.32 38.33 -8.54
N CYS A 641 1.08 39.17 -7.53
CA CYS A 641 2.12 39.53 -6.55
C CYS A 641 2.50 38.34 -5.64
N ALA A 642 1.55 37.46 -5.31
CA ALA A 642 1.82 36.25 -4.55
C ALA A 642 2.64 35.21 -5.34
N LEU A 643 2.47 35.14 -6.67
CA LEU A 643 3.22 34.23 -7.54
C LEU A 643 4.69 34.66 -7.75
N PHE A 644 4.99 35.97 -7.71
CA PHE A 644 6.38 36.46 -7.84
C PHE A 644 7.24 36.23 -6.58
N ALA A 645 6.61 36.14 -5.39
CA ALA A 645 7.33 35.95 -4.13
C ALA A 645 7.78 34.49 -3.88
N PHE A 646 7.19 33.50 -4.57
CA PHE A 646 7.42 32.08 -4.27
C PHE A 646 8.22 31.30 -5.33
N SER A 647 8.33 31.75 -6.59
CA SER A 647 9.26 31.14 -7.58
C SER A 647 9.40 31.99 -8.86
N PRO A 648 10.58 32.58 -9.16
CA PRO A 648 10.79 33.41 -10.36
C PRO A 648 10.64 32.63 -11.68
N THR A 649 10.81 31.32 -11.63
CA THR A 649 10.86 30.43 -12.80
C THR A 649 9.47 30.06 -13.32
N LEU A 650 8.47 29.99 -12.44
CA LEU A 650 7.08 29.65 -12.81
C LEU A 650 6.38 30.80 -13.56
N ALA A 651 6.69 32.06 -13.21
CA ALA A 651 6.07 33.24 -13.82
C ALA A 651 6.44 33.39 -15.31
N ARG A 652 7.66 32.98 -15.70
CA ARG A 652 8.09 32.97 -17.12
C ARG A 652 7.35 31.92 -17.95
N PHE A 653 7.02 30.77 -17.36
CA PHE A 653 6.36 29.68 -18.09
C PHE A 653 4.89 29.98 -18.39
N VAL A 654 4.17 30.58 -17.44
CA VAL A 654 2.73 30.89 -17.60
C VAL A 654 2.51 31.97 -18.67
N TYR A 655 3.37 32.99 -18.76
CA TYR A 655 3.20 34.07 -19.74
C TYR A 655 3.61 33.67 -21.18
N ILE A 656 4.57 32.75 -21.32
CA ILE A 656 4.96 32.19 -22.63
C ILE A 656 3.85 31.24 -23.14
N SER A 657 3.22 30.46 -22.26
CA SER A 657 2.14 29.54 -22.65
C SER A 657 0.86 30.24 -23.13
N GLN A 658 0.54 31.45 -22.64
CA GLN A 658 -0.65 32.18 -23.07
C GLN A 658 -0.48 32.89 -24.42
N ASN A 659 0.74 33.31 -24.79
CA ASN A 659 0.97 34.01 -26.07
C ASN A 659 1.16 33.06 -27.26
N VAL A 660 1.49 31.78 -27.01
CA VAL A 660 1.55 30.74 -28.06
C VAL A 660 0.14 30.28 -28.49
N LEU A 661 -0.87 30.45 -27.63
CA LEU A 661 -2.26 30.07 -27.90
C LEU A 661 -3.09 31.11 -28.69
N LEU A 662 -2.53 32.29 -29.01
CA LEU A 662 -3.22 33.35 -29.75
C LEU A 662 -2.51 33.82 -31.04
N GLY A 663 -1.49 33.09 -31.51
CA GLY A 663 -1.00 33.23 -32.89
C GLY A 663 -0.51 34.62 -33.31
N LYS A 664 0.21 35.33 -32.45
CA LYS A 664 0.93 36.56 -32.85
C LYS A 664 2.35 36.55 -32.31
N VAL A 665 3.32 36.33 -33.20
CA VAL A 665 4.69 36.80 -33.02
C VAL A 665 4.93 37.88 -34.06
N SER A 666 5.16 39.12 -33.60
CA SER A 666 6.06 40.03 -34.28
C SER A 666 6.89 40.79 -33.24
N THR A 667 8.10 41.12 -33.67
CA THR A 667 9.31 41.38 -32.91
C THR A 667 9.45 42.82 -32.38
N VAL A 668 10.29 42.96 -31.34
CA VAL A 668 10.96 44.18 -30.83
C VAL A 668 10.06 45.19 -30.08
N GLY A 669 10.13 45.18 -28.73
CA GLY A 669 9.55 46.24 -27.89
C GLY A 669 9.37 45.93 -26.39
N ALA A 670 9.50 44.67 -25.95
CA ALA A 670 9.08 44.25 -24.61
C ALA A 670 10.16 44.27 -23.50
N ALA A 671 11.21 45.10 -23.63
CA ALA A 671 12.26 45.19 -22.59
C ALA A 671 12.10 46.39 -21.64
N SER A 672 11.36 47.44 -22.01
CA SER A 672 11.31 48.69 -21.24
C SER A 672 10.10 48.82 -20.30
N ALA A 673 9.15 47.88 -20.33
CA ALA A 673 7.97 47.89 -19.46
C ALA A 673 8.14 47.05 -18.16
N LEU A 674 9.18 46.21 -18.08
CA LEU A 674 9.42 45.31 -16.95
C LEU A 674 10.12 45.98 -15.75
N VAL A 675 10.82 47.10 -15.95
CA VAL A 675 11.55 47.79 -14.87
C VAL A 675 10.63 48.72 -14.04
N GLY A 676 9.51 49.20 -14.62
CA GLY A 676 8.59 50.11 -13.94
C GLY A 676 7.61 49.46 -12.95
N GLN A 677 7.29 48.17 -13.10
CA GLN A 677 6.28 47.49 -12.25
C GLN A 677 6.88 46.79 -11.01
N ALA A 678 8.18 46.52 -10.99
CA ALA A 678 8.86 45.94 -9.82
C ALA A 678 9.02 46.98 -8.68
N ALA A 679 9.19 48.27 -9.01
CA ALA A 679 9.42 49.33 -8.03
C ALA A 679 8.16 49.73 -7.23
N ALA A 680 6.95 49.44 -7.74
CA ALA A 680 5.69 49.77 -7.05
C ALA A 680 5.29 48.73 -5.99
N CYS A 681 5.85 47.50 -6.03
CA CYS A 681 5.48 46.44 -5.09
C CYS A 681 6.34 46.42 -3.81
N SER A 682 7.52 47.07 -3.77
CA SER A 682 8.33 47.10 -2.54
C SER A 682 7.86 48.16 -1.53
N HIS A 683 7.09 49.18 -1.95
CA HIS A 683 6.73 50.29 -1.06
C HIS A 683 5.49 50.02 -0.18
N GLU A 684 4.58 49.10 -0.56
CA GLU A 684 3.40 48.76 0.25
C GLU A 684 3.61 47.57 1.21
N GLY A 685 4.61 46.72 0.97
CA GLY A 685 4.94 45.59 1.85
C GLY A 685 5.53 46.00 3.20
N GLU A 686 6.17 47.17 3.27
CA GLU A 686 6.87 47.64 4.47
C GLU A 686 5.93 48.32 5.49
N LEU A 687 4.73 48.77 5.07
CA LEU A 687 3.72 49.34 6.00
C LEU A 687 2.86 48.29 6.72
N ALA A 688 2.69 47.09 6.15
CA ALA A 688 1.84 46.05 6.74
C ALA A 688 2.50 45.32 7.93
N MET A 689 3.83 45.28 8.00
CA MET A 689 4.60 44.63 9.07
C MET A 689 4.77 45.49 10.34
N ARG A 690 4.36 46.77 10.34
CA ARG A 690 4.45 47.68 11.51
C ARG A 690 3.15 47.83 12.33
N ARG A 691 2.07 47.08 12.06
CA ARG A 691 0.76 47.22 12.75
C ARG A 691 0.19 45.97 13.43
N MET A 692 0.99 44.95 13.76
CA MET A 692 0.54 43.80 14.58
C MET A 692 1.46 43.47 15.76
N ARG A 693 1.94 44.48 16.49
CA ARG A 693 2.33 44.35 17.91
C ARG A 693 1.93 45.64 18.66
N ALA A 694 0.95 45.50 19.57
CA ALA A 694 0.33 46.46 20.51
C ALA A 694 -1.21 46.36 20.32
N SER A 695 -2.07 45.96 21.27
CA SER A 695 -2.07 46.18 22.72
C SER A 695 -2.93 45.14 23.47
N GLU A 696 -2.47 44.79 24.69
CA GLU A 696 -3.14 44.48 25.99
C GLU A 696 -4.65 44.09 26.02
N LEU A 697 -5.09 42.96 26.59
CA LEU A 697 -5.17 42.55 28.01
C LEU A 697 -5.90 43.54 28.95
N ILE A 698 -7.14 43.23 29.39
CA ILE A 698 -7.63 43.18 30.80
C ILE A 698 -9.15 42.89 30.89
N VAL A 699 -9.42 41.93 31.78
CA VAL A 699 -10.60 41.38 32.50
C VAL A 699 -11.75 42.35 32.90
N VAL A 700 -13.01 41.86 33.01
CA VAL A 700 -13.88 41.83 34.23
C VAL A 700 -15.19 41.03 33.99
N SER A 701 -15.57 40.29 35.05
CA SER A 701 -16.69 39.37 35.31
C SER A 701 -18.12 39.93 35.20
N SER A 702 -19.11 39.07 34.94
CA SER A 702 -20.12 38.59 35.94
C SER A 702 -21.39 38.01 35.28
N ALA A 703 -21.74 36.78 35.66
CA ALA A 703 -23.07 36.16 35.87
C ALA A 703 -23.05 34.67 35.48
#